data_AF-A0A4Q6BWG9-F1
#
_entry.id   AF-A0A4Q6BWG9-F1
#
_cell.length_a   1.000
_cell.length_b   1.000
_cell.length_c   1.000
_cell.angle_alpha   90.00
_cell.angle_beta   90.00
_cell.angle_gamma   90.00
#
_symmetry.space_group_name_H-M   'P 1'
#
loop_
_entity.id
_entity.type
_entity.pdbx_description
1 polymer ?
#
loop_
_entity_poly.entity_id
_entity_poly.type
_entity_poly.pdbx_seq_one_letter_code
_entity_poly.pdbx_strand_id
1 'polypeptide(L)'
;MRDSYLAIGMDVGSTTVKAAVVDPTTKAILWSDYQRHHTKQPEKVKELLEAILAAFPDKTVEDFRIFLTGSGSAPLCVPTGGKFVQEVNAVTLAVEHLHPDVGSVIELGGQDAKIIMFKQAGDLEDGTPGGKTANASMNDKCASGTGATIDKCFLKVNAPPEMVTTLRFDATKLHHVAAKCGVFAETDIVNLIKSGIPSHEVLCSLADAIVMQNLSVLTRGGTLKPRVLLLGGPNTYLPFLQDCWRLRIPQIWDERGFEYDKSIPIEELVFVPKNAELYAALGAVLYGLHEDMSIGWLAPVAKIEEYITTGRKARLGETAGPPLSAEAAELLAFREAYKIPKFDSAKFTPGQVVQAVIGLDGGSTSSKAVLVDYADGKILAKAYQLSKGNPIQDTKELLTNLNEFVTLQGASLDIKGFGATGYAADVLEECVKSDVNIVETVAHMMSAVHFFGDVDVICDIGGQDIKVLFIKNGDINNFRLSNSCSAGNGTLLQATADSFGVPVTEFAEVAFKAELAPKFSYGCAVFLDTDRVNFQKEGFSKEEMLAGLAQVLPKNVWQYVVQIPRMAALGKKFVLQGGTQYNLAAVKAQVDYIKERVPGAEVYVHPHTGEAGAIGAAMETLRVVKRKGMSTFIGLDQSI
;
A
#
# COMPACT_ATOMS: atom_id res chain seq x y z
N MET A 1 -10.23 -10.26 49.37
CA MET A 1 -10.08 -9.30 48.26
C MET A 1 -8.60 -9.08 48.05
N ARG A 2 -8.12 -9.14 46.80
CA ARG A 2 -6.71 -8.81 46.47
C ARG A 2 -6.66 -7.29 46.31
N ASP A 3 -6.32 -6.57 47.37
CA ASP A 3 -6.45 -5.11 47.43
C ASP A 3 -5.31 -4.32 46.72
N SER A 4 -4.48 -4.97 45.89
CA SER A 4 -3.28 -4.36 45.24
C SER A 4 -3.08 -4.78 43.78
N TYR A 5 -4.15 -5.10 43.05
CA TYR A 5 -4.04 -5.45 41.63
C TYR A 5 -3.92 -4.18 40.75
N LEU A 6 -3.33 -4.32 39.57
CA LEU A 6 -3.31 -3.30 38.52
C LEU A 6 -4.12 -3.75 37.30
N ALA A 7 -4.66 -2.81 36.55
CA ALA A 7 -5.44 -3.10 35.34
C ALA A 7 -4.67 -2.69 34.08
N ILE A 8 -4.55 -3.60 33.12
CA ILE A 8 -3.92 -3.41 31.82
C ILE A 8 -5.03 -3.17 30.81
N GLY A 9 -5.00 -2.01 30.17
CA GLY A 9 -5.75 -1.74 28.95
C GLY A 9 -4.85 -1.95 27.76
N MET A 10 -5.28 -2.71 26.77
CA MET A 10 -4.50 -2.93 25.55
C MET A 10 -5.35 -2.73 24.30
N ASP A 11 -4.92 -1.82 23.44
CA ASP A 11 -5.51 -1.60 22.12
C ASP A 11 -4.62 -2.23 21.05
N VAL A 12 -5.08 -3.36 20.50
CA VAL A 12 -4.43 -4.06 19.39
C VAL A 12 -5.06 -3.57 18.09
N GLY A 13 -4.55 -2.44 17.59
CA GLY A 13 -4.96 -1.82 16.34
C GLY A 13 -4.42 -2.54 15.11
N SER A 14 -4.76 -2.02 13.92
CA SER A 14 -4.34 -2.58 12.63
C SER A 14 -2.89 -2.28 12.25
N THR A 15 -2.31 -1.22 12.82
CA THR A 15 -0.92 -0.78 12.59
C THR A 15 -0.07 -0.74 13.86
N THR A 16 -0.70 -0.58 15.03
CA THR A 16 -0.02 -0.36 16.32
C THR A 16 -0.65 -1.17 17.43
N VAL A 17 0.14 -1.52 18.44
CA VAL A 17 -0.35 -1.97 19.74
C VAL A 17 -0.03 -0.89 20.77
N LYS A 18 -1.01 -0.56 21.59
CA LYS A 18 -0.90 0.44 22.65
C LYS A 18 -1.31 -0.21 23.96
N ALA A 19 -0.60 0.07 25.03
CA ALA A 19 -0.90 -0.49 26.35
C ALA A 19 -0.82 0.60 27.42
N ALA A 20 -1.70 0.50 28.41
CA ALA A 20 -1.72 1.36 29.59
C ALA A 20 -1.95 0.50 30.84
N VAL A 21 -1.09 0.63 31.85
CA VAL A 21 -1.28 0.06 33.18
C VAL A 21 -1.87 1.14 34.06
N VAL A 22 -2.99 0.83 34.69
CA VAL A 22 -3.86 1.77 35.39
C VAL A 22 -4.09 1.29 36.81
N ASP A 23 -4.00 2.20 37.76
CA ASP A 23 -4.42 1.98 39.14
C ASP A 23 -5.96 1.89 39.21
N PRO A 24 -6.55 0.78 39.70
CA PRO A 24 -8.01 0.60 39.68
C PRO A 24 -8.77 1.56 40.60
N THR A 25 -8.10 2.16 41.60
CA THR A 25 -8.71 3.08 42.57
C THR A 25 -8.63 4.52 42.09
N THR A 26 -7.43 4.98 41.75
CA THR A 26 -7.20 6.37 41.32
C THR A 26 -7.47 6.60 39.84
N LYS A 27 -7.53 5.51 39.05
CA LYS A 27 -7.64 5.52 37.59
C LYS A 27 -6.47 6.22 36.89
N ALA A 28 -5.36 6.45 37.60
CA ALA A 28 -4.16 7.03 37.05
C ALA A 28 -3.41 6.02 36.17
N ILE A 29 -2.87 6.49 35.04
CA ILE A 29 -1.95 5.72 34.20
C ILE A 29 -0.59 5.69 34.90
N LEU A 30 -0.14 4.50 35.30
CA LEU A 30 1.15 4.26 35.95
C LEU A 30 2.25 3.94 34.94
N TRP A 31 1.87 3.33 33.80
CA TRP A 31 2.77 2.99 32.72
C TRP A 31 1.99 2.99 31.40
N SER A 32 2.63 3.38 30.30
CA SER A 32 2.04 3.26 28.99
C SER A 32 3.09 3.17 27.90
N ASP A 33 2.75 2.52 26.79
CA ASP A 33 3.57 2.48 25.61
C ASP A 33 2.70 2.39 24.33
N TYR A 34 3.24 2.91 23.23
CA TYR A 34 2.62 2.96 21.90
C TYR A 34 3.65 2.51 20.86
N GLN A 35 3.41 1.36 20.23
CA GLN A 35 4.38 0.79 19.29
C GLN A 35 3.73 0.30 18.00
N ARG A 36 4.41 0.51 16.87
CA ARG A 36 4.06 -0.15 15.61
C ARG A 36 4.39 -1.64 15.73
N HIS A 37 3.45 -2.51 15.36
CA HIS A 37 3.64 -3.96 15.48
C HIS A 37 4.25 -4.59 14.23
N HIS A 38 4.38 -3.84 13.11
CA HIS A 38 4.95 -4.35 11.85
C HIS A 38 4.42 -5.74 11.48
N THR A 39 3.10 -5.84 11.49
CA THR A 39 2.30 -7.05 11.19
C THR A 39 2.54 -8.26 12.08
N LYS A 40 3.10 -8.05 13.27
CA LYS A 40 3.34 -9.05 14.32
C LYS A 40 2.55 -8.70 15.59
N GLN A 41 1.22 -8.68 15.47
CA GLN A 41 0.33 -8.27 16.58
C GLN A 41 0.51 -9.15 17.83
N PRO A 42 0.48 -10.50 17.74
CA PRO A 42 0.68 -11.35 18.92
C PRO A 42 2.05 -11.18 19.57
N GLU A 43 3.12 -11.09 18.77
CA GLU A 43 4.48 -10.91 19.26
C GLU A 43 4.66 -9.55 19.94
N LYS A 44 4.08 -8.48 19.37
CA LYS A 44 4.14 -7.15 19.97
C LYS A 44 3.34 -7.09 21.28
N VAL A 45 2.22 -7.81 21.37
CA VAL A 45 1.47 -7.97 22.62
C VAL A 45 2.33 -8.69 23.66
N LYS A 46 3.00 -9.79 23.30
CA LYS A 46 3.94 -10.50 24.18
C LYS A 46 5.05 -9.55 24.69
N GLU A 47 5.68 -8.81 23.79
CA GLU A 47 6.74 -7.85 24.14
C GLU A 47 6.26 -6.78 25.12
N LEU A 48 5.06 -6.21 24.91
CA LEU A 48 4.50 -5.21 25.83
C LEU A 48 4.12 -5.82 27.18
N LEU A 49 3.62 -7.06 27.22
CA LEU A 49 3.37 -7.76 28.49
C LEU A 49 4.66 -8.01 29.27
N GLU A 50 5.73 -8.41 28.59
CA GLU A 50 7.06 -8.59 29.19
C GLU A 50 7.61 -7.26 29.72
N ALA A 51 7.45 -6.16 28.96
CA ALA A 51 7.85 -4.83 29.38
C ALA A 51 7.05 -4.34 30.61
N ILE A 52 5.75 -4.62 30.67
CA ILE A 52 4.90 -4.31 31.83
C ILE A 52 5.39 -5.08 33.05
N LEU A 53 5.58 -6.40 32.96
CA LEU A 53 6.04 -7.20 34.09
C LEU A 53 7.43 -6.76 34.58
N ALA A 54 8.32 -6.35 33.67
CA ALA A 54 9.62 -5.80 34.02
C ALA A 54 9.53 -4.43 34.72
N ALA A 55 8.52 -3.61 34.38
CA ALA A 55 8.30 -2.30 35.00
C ALA A 55 7.72 -2.39 36.43
N PHE A 56 7.12 -3.52 36.80
CA PHE A 56 6.52 -3.79 38.11
C PHE A 56 7.12 -5.07 38.73
N PRO A 57 8.41 -5.08 39.11
CA PRO A 57 9.12 -6.29 39.54
C PRO A 57 8.62 -6.87 40.87
N ASP A 58 7.84 -6.11 41.64
CA ASP A 58 7.19 -6.51 42.87
C ASP A 58 5.83 -7.22 42.65
N LYS A 59 5.36 -7.30 41.40
CA LYS A 59 4.07 -7.90 41.02
C LYS A 59 4.25 -9.12 40.14
N THR A 60 3.34 -10.08 40.25
CA THR A 60 3.28 -11.25 39.37
C THR A 60 2.06 -11.18 38.43
N VAL A 61 1.92 -12.10 37.49
CA VAL A 61 0.78 -12.10 36.53
C VAL A 61 -0.58 -12.16 37.25
N GLU A 62 -0.62 -12.75 38.45
CA GLU A 62 -1.81 -12.83 39.30
C GLU A 62 -2.23 -11.50 39.93
N ASP A 63 -1.40 -10.47 39.83
CA ASP A 63 -1.66 -9.10 40.29
C ASP A 63 -2.18 -8.19 39.16
N PHE A 64 -2.36 -8.73 37.95
CA PHE A 64 -2.84 -7.97 36.80
C PHE A 64 -4.17 -8.48 36.28
N ARG A 65 -5.10 -7.55 36.08
CA ARG A 65 -6.24 -7.75 35.17
C ARG A 65 -5.93 -7.16 33.81
N ILE A 66 -6.46 -7.72 32.73
CA ILE A 66 -6.22 -7.28 31.35
C ILE A 66 -7.50 -7.23 30.52
N PHE A 67 -7.69 -6.11 29.84
CA PHE A 67 -8.83 -5.80 28.98
C PHE A 67 -8.33 -5.35 27.62
N LEU A 68 -8.76 -6.05 26.58
CA LEU A 68 -8.28 -5.84 25.22
C LEU A 68 -9.35 -5.21 24.35
N THR A 69 -8.97 -4.24 23.54
CA THR A 69 -9.82 -3.56 22.56
C THR A 69 -9.11 -3.41 21.23
N GLY A 70 -9.79 -2.90 20.22
CA GLY A 70 -9.22 -2.74 18.90
C GLY A 70 -9.32 -4.01 18.05
N SER A 71 -9.08 -3.80 16.77
CA SER A 71 -9.49 -4.75 15.74
C SER A 71 -8.74 -6.11 15.75
N GLY A 72 -7.55 -6.18 16.33
CA GLY A 72 -6.72 -7.40 16.44
C GLY A 72 -6.83 -8.14 17.78
N SER A 73 -7.70 -7.69 18.70
CA SER A 73 -7.70 -8.17 20.09
C SER A 73 -8.44 -9.48 20.33
N ALA A 74 -9.49 -9.77 19.58
CA ALA A 74 -10.33 -10.94 19.85
C ALA A 74 -9.55 -12.28 19.86
N PRO A 75 -8.66 -12.55 18.88
CA PRO A 75 -7.82 -13.76 18.88
C PRO A 75 -6.84 -13.87 20.04
N LEU A 76 -6.54 -12.75 20.70
CA LEU A 76 -5.53 -12.65 21.76
C LEU A 76 -6.12 -12.71 23.17
N CYS A 77 -7.44 -12.60 23.31
CA CYS A 77 -8.11 -12.63 24.61
C CYS A 77 -7.88 -13.96 25.36
N VAL A 78 -8.06 -15.10 24.68
CA VAL A 78 -7.84 -16.42 25.29
C VAL A 78 -6.38 -16.64 25.73
N PRO A 79 -5.36 -16.44 24.86
CA PRO A 79 -3.98 -16.66 25.28
C PRO A 79 -3.47 -15.67 26.34
N THR A 80 -4.02 -14.47 26.43
CA THR A 80 -3.66 -13.51 27.50
C THR A 80 -4.54 -13.62 28.75
N GLY A 81 -5.62 -14.41 28.73
CA GLY A 81 -6.63 -14.44 29.81
C GLY A 81 -7.51 -13.18 29.87
N GLY A 82 -7.37 -12.28 28.89
CA GLY A 82 -8.06 -11.01 28.88
C GLY A 82 -9.47 -11.02 28.33
N LYS A 83 -10.21 -9.97 28.66
CA LYS A 83 -11.59 -9.75 28.22
C LYS A 83 -11.61 -8.78 27.05
N PHE A 84 -12.29 -9.16 25.97
CA PHE A 84 -12.56 -8.26 24.85
C PHE A 84 -13.54 -7.17 25.26
N VAL A 85 -13.21 -5.92 24.93
CA VAL A 85 -14.04 -4.73 25.07
C VAL A 85 -14.20 -4.12 23.68
N GLN A 86 -15.44 -3.77 23.32
CA GLN A 86 -15.70 -3.13 22.04
C GLN A 86 -15.13 -1.69 22.06
N GLU A 87 -14.42 -1.31 21.00
CA GLU A 87 -13.61 -0.09 20.94
C GLU A 87 -14.40 1.21 21.09
N VAL A 88 -15.56 1.33 20.43
CA VAL A 88 -16.44 2.51 20.57
C VAL A 88 -16.91 2.67 22.01
N ASN A 89 -17.28 1.57 22.68
CA ASN A 89 -17.67 1.59 24.09
C ASN A 89 -16.49 1.98 24.99
N ALA A 90 -15.31 1.44 24.73
CA ALA A 90 -14.10 1.80 25.45
C ALA A 90 -13.82 3.30 25.35
N VAL A 91 -13.73 3.84 24.13
CA VAL A 91 -13.49 5.28 23.89
C VAL A 91 -14.58 6.13 24.53
N THR A 92 -15.85 5.73 24.41
CA THR A 92 -16.98 6.42 25.04
C THR A 92 -16.79 6.54 26.55
N LEU A 93 -16.46 5.45 27.24
CA LEU A 93 -16.24 5.45 28.69
C LEU A 93 -15.03 6.30 29.10
N ALA A 94 -13.94 6.27 28.32
CA ALA A 94 -12.78 7.12 28.58
C ALA A 94 -13.13 8.60 28.46
N VAL A 95 -13.90 8.97 27.43
CA VAL A 95 -14.31 10.36 27.20
C VAL A 95 -15.31 10.82 28.25
N GLU A 96 -16.32 10.04 28.60
CA GLU A 96 -17.28 10.40 29.65
C GLU A 96 -16.61 10.56 31.01
N HIS A 97 -15.57 9.76 31.30
CA HIS A 97 -14.83 9.86 32.54
C HIS A 97 -13.90 11.08 32.62
N LEU A 98 -13.15 11.37 31.55
CA LEU A 98 -12.12 12.41 31.54
C LEU A 98 -12.62 13.78 31.07
N HIS A 99 -13.63 13.80 30.18
CA HIS A 99 -14.16 15.00 29.53
C HIS A 99 -15.70 14.95 29.47
N PRO A 100 -16.38 15.02 30.64
CA PRO A 100 -17.84 14.90 30.73
C PRO A 100 -18.59 16.05 30.05
N ASP A 101 -17.92 17.06 29.54
CA ASP A 101 -18.43 18.23 28.81
C ASP A 101 -18.22 18.14 27.29
N VAL A 102 -17.47 17.15 26.80
CA VAL A 102 -17.28 16.91 25.36
C VAL A 102 -18.59 16.52 24.69
N GLY A 103 -18.87 17.17 23.56
CA GLY A 103 -20.05 16.94 22.74
C GLY A 103 -19.79 16.01 21.55
N SER A 104 -18.55 15.93 21.07
CA SER A 104 -18.19 15.09 19.93
C SER A 104 -16.74 14.61 19.98
N VAL A 105 -16.48 13.44 19.41
CA VAL A 105 -15.15 12.83 19.32
C VAL A 105 -14.88 12.50 17.85
N ILE A 106 -13.67 12.79 17.41
CA ILE A 106 -13.14 12.35 16.12
C ILE A 106 -11.88 11.54 16.41
N GLU A 107 -11.95 10.24 16.20
CA GLU A 107 -10.80 9.35 16.32
C GLU A 107 -10.31 8.94 14.94
N LEU A 108 -9.03 9.19 14.64
CA LEU A 108 -8.39 8.67 13.44
C LEU A 108 -7.45 7.52 13.80
N GLY A 109 -7.78 6.32 13.33
CA GLY A 109 -6.95 5.13 13.47
C GLY A 109 -6.06 4.89 12.24
N GLY A 110 -5.39 3.74 12.23
CA GLY A 110 -4.59 3.30 11.10
C GLY A 110 -5.46 2.97 9.88
N GLN A 111 -6.51 2.16 10.05
CA GLN A 111 -7.36 1.66 8.95
C GLN A 111 -8.83 2.07 9.06
N ASP A 112 -9.20 2.71 10.16
CA ASP A 112 -10.56 3.21 10.41
C ASP A 112 -10.49 4.63 10.99
N ALA A 113 -11.63 5.30 10.95
CA ALA A 113 -11.91 6.60 11.52
C ALA A 113 -13.31 6.55 12.14
N LYS A 114 -13.49 7.24 13.27
CA LYS A 114 -14.70 7.17 14.07
C LYS A 114 -15.15 8.58 14.43
N ILE A 115 -16.44 8.83 14.31
CA ILE A 115 -17.08 10.01 14.90
C ILE A 115 -18.12 9.54 15.91
N ILE A 116 -17.99 10.00 17.15
CA ILE A 116 -18.95 9.77 18.23
C ILE A 116 -19.56 11.11 18.60
N MET A 117 -20.89 11.21 18.51
CA MET A 117 -21.64 12.39 18.94
C MET A 117 -22.44 12.07 20.19
N PHE A 118 -22.25 12.85 21.24
CA PHE A 118 -22.99 12.71 22.49
C PHE A 118 -24.24 13.57 22.43
N LYS A 119 -25.40 12.98 22.73
CA LYS A 119 -26.66 13.70 22.96
C LYS A 119 -26.97 13.73 24.45
N GLN A 120 -27.47 14.86 24.94
CA GLN A 120 -28.04 14.94 26.28
C GLN A 120 -29.51 14.50 26.25
N ALA A 121 -30.03 14.02 27.38
CA ALA A 121 -31.42 13.58 27.54
C ALA A 121 -32.49 14.62 27.10
N GLY A 122 -32.16 15.92 27.10
CA GLY A 122 -33.05 16.99 26.61
C GLY A 122 -33.24 17.03 25.08
N ASP A 123 -32.42 16.29 24.31
CA ASP A 123 -32.47 16.22 22.85
C ASP A 123 -33.20 14.94 22.33
N LEU A 124 -33.74 14.11 23.23
CA LEU A 124 -34.46 12.88 22.89
C LEU A 124 -35.97 13.14 22.95
N GLU A 125 -36.71 12.80 21.87
CA GLU A 125 -38.17 12.98 21.78
C GLU A 125 -38.95 12.18 22.84
N ASP A 126 -38.33 11.21 23.51
CA ASP A 126 -38.98 10.28 24.45
C ASP A 126 -38.92 10.69 25.93
N GLY A 127 -38.29 11.82 26.27
CA GLY A 127 -38.28 12.36 27.63
C GLY A 127 -37.67 11.45 28.69
N THR A 128 -36.79 10.52 28.31
CA THR A 128 -36.08 9.65 29.27
C THR A 128 -35.20 10.47 30.22
N PRO A 129 -35.38 10.40 31.56
CA PRO A 129 -34.59 11.21 32.48
C PRO A 129 -33.15 10.67 32.62
N GLY A 130 -32.16 11.53 32.37
CA GLY A 130 -30.80 11.38 32.88
C GLY A 130 -29.93 10.33 32.19
N GLY A 131 -29.44 10.65 30.99
CA GLY A 131 -28.35 9.92 30.35
C GLY A 131 -27.75 10.69 29.18
N LYS A 132 -26.43 10.57 28.98
CA LYS A 132 -25.80 10.90 27.69
C LYS A 132 -25.94 9.67 26.78
N THR A 133 -26.38 9.87 25.54
CA THR A 133 -26.37 8.79 24.54
C THR A 133 -25.29 9.07 23.52
N ALA A 134 -24.48 8.05 23.21
CA ALA A 134 -23.41 8.13 22.22
C ALA A 134 -23.90 7.54 20.90
N ASN A 135 -23.92 8.35 19.83
CA ASN A 135 -24.16 7.88 18.47
C ASN A 135 -22.84 7.82 17.72
N ALA A 136 -22.40 6.61 17.38
CA ALA A 136 -21.13 6.37 16.72
C ALA A 136 -21.30 6.00 15.24
N SER A 137 -20.35 6.46 14.46
CA SER A 137 -20.20 6.18 13.03
C SER A 137 -18.76 5.81 12.74
N MET A 138 -18.54 4.91 11.78
CA MET A 138 -17.22 4.42 11.41
C MET A 138 -17.18 4.06 9.93
N ASN A 139 -16.01 4.22 9.30
CA ASN A 139 -15.70 3.61 8.01
C ASN A 139 -14.99 2.27 8.23
N ASP A 140 -15.75 1.19 8.12
CA ASP A 140 -15.32 -0.17 8.41
C ASP A 140 -14.77 -0.94 7.19
N LYS A 141 -14.99 -0.42 5.97
CA LYS A 141 -14.63 -1.10 4.71
C LYS A 141 -13.73 -0.29 3.76
N CYS A 142 -13.45 0.96 4.09
CA CYS A 142 -12.66 1.83 3.24
C CYS A 142 -11.71 2.66 4.11
N ALA A 143 -10.43 2.27 4.12
CA ALA A 143 -9.34 2.99 4.79
C ALA A 143 -9.01 4.35 4.17
N SER A 144 -9.87 4.84 3.27
CA SER A 144 -9.75 6.18 2.71
C SER A 144 -10.05 7.20 3.80
N GLY A 145 -9.15 8.17 3.96
CA GLY A 145 -9.30 9.18 5.01
C GLY A 145 -8.76 8.79 6.39
N THR A 146 -7.92 7.75 6.48
CA THR A 146 -7.32 7.27 7.74
C THR A 146 -5.79 7.42 7.74
N GLY A 147 -5.15 7.08 8.86
CA GLY A 147 -3.68 7.13 8.99
C GLY A 147 -2.92 6.35 7.93
N ALA A 148 -3.44 5.21 7.46
CA ALA A 148 -2.81 4.43 6.39
C ALA A 148 -2.78 5.16 5.05
N THR A 149 -3.81 5.96 4.73
CA THR A 149 -3.79 6.81 3.53
C THR A 149 -2.72 7.88 3.64
N ILE A 150 -2.57 8.48 4.83
CA ILE A 150 -1.52 9.48 5.10
C ILE A 150 -0.14 8.86 4.94
N ASP A 151 0.12 7.71 5.58
CA ASP A 151 1.41 6.99 5.49
C ASP A 151 1.77 6.68 4.03
N LYS A 152 0.82 6.17 3.22
CA LYS A 152 1.06 5.81 1.81
C LYS A 152 1.31 7.04 0.92
N CYS A 153 0.48 8.08 1.07
CA CYS A 153 0.66 9.30 0.29
C CYS A 153 1.98 9.99 0.66
N PHE A 154 2.37 9.96 1.94
CA PHE A 154 3.62 10.55 2.39
C PHE A 154 4.85 9.90 1.72
N LEU A 155 4.86 8.58 1.52
CA LEU A 155 5.93 7.89 0.77
C LEU A 155 6.04 8.34 -0.70
N LYS A 156 5.01 8.98 -1.25
CA LYS A 156 4.97 9.49 -2.64
C LYS A 156 5.25 10.98 -2.73
N VAL A 157 4.99 11.73 -1.67
CA VAL A 157 5.42 13.11 -1.52
C VAL A 157 6.91 13.05 -1.20
N ASN A 158 7.77 13.42 -2.14
CA ASN A 158 9.22 13.44 -1.96
C ASN A 158 9.63 14.50 -0.91
N ALA A 159 9.31 14.26 0.35
CA ALA A 159 9.45 15.16 1.48
C ALA A 159 10.28 14.51 2.59
N PRO A 160 11.07 15.30 3.34
CA PRO A 160 11.78 14.79 4.51
C PRO A 160 10.81 14.30 5.59
N PRO A 161 11.06 13.15 6.25
CA PRO A 161 10.18 12.61 7.31
C PRO A 161 9.85 13.59 8.42
N GLU A 162 10.79 14.45 8.81
CA GLU A 162 10.64 15.48 9.84
C GLU A 162 9.63 16.58 9.48
N MET A 163 9.29 16.73 8.19
CA MET A 163 8.28 17.70 7.75
C MET A 163 6.92 17.37 8.35
N VAL A 164 6.58 16.10 8.52
CA VAL A 164 5.23 15.66 8.92
C VAL A 164 4.85 16.11 10.33
N THR A 165 5.82 16.14 11.24
CA THR A 165 5.61 16.51 12.65
C THR A 165 5.74 18.01 12.89
N THR A 166 6.20 18.78 11.90
CA THR A 166 6.46 20.22 12.03
C THR A 166 5.58 21.08 11.11
N LEU A 167 5.07 20.50 10.02
CA LEU A 167 4.18 21.17 9.06
C LEU A 167 2.93 21.70 9.76
N ARG A 168 2.56 22.93 9.40
CA ARG A 168 1.28 23.56 9.75
C ARG A 168 0.39 23.64 8.53
N PHE A 169 -0.92 23.67 8.76
CA PHE A 169 -1.88 23.72 7.66
C PHE A 169 -1.88 25.11 7.02
N ASP A 170 -1.76 25.15 5.69
CA ASP A 170 -1.91 26.36 4.89
C ASP A 170 -3.05 26.17 3.88
N ALA A 171 -4.12 26.96 4.05
CA ALA A 171 -5.30 26.91 3.19
C ALA A 171 -5.18 27.77 1.93
N THR A 172 -4.09 28.52 1.74
CA THR A 172 -3.97 29.52 0.66
C THR A 172 -3.81 28.89 -0.72
N LYS A 173 -3.20 27.70 -0.80
CA LYS A 173 -2.95 26.97 -2.05
C LYS A 173 -3.26 25.49 -1.87
N LEU A 174 -4.55 25.17 -2.02
CA LEU A 174 -5.04 23.80 -2.00
C LEU A 174 -5.28 23.31 -3.43
N HIS A 175 -4.88 22.07 -3.67
CA HIS A 175 -5.06 21.37 -4.93
C HIS A 175 -6.08 20.25 -4.73
N HIS A 176 -6.78 19.87 -5.81
CA HIS A 176 -7.77 18.80 -5.71
C HIS A 176 -7.10 17.45 -5.44
N VAL A 177 -7.55 16.74 -4.39
CA VAL A 177 -7.16 15.37 -4.06
C VAL A 177 -8.41 14.55 -3.75
N ALA A 178 -8.61 13.44 -4.46
CA ALA A 178 -9.76 12.56 -4.27
C ALA A 178 -9.61 11.67 -3.02
N ALA A 179 -10.01 12.16 -1.85
CA ALA A 179 -9.94 11.40 -0.58
C ALA A 179 -11.07 10.38 -0.36
N LYS A 180 -11.93 10.12 -1.35
CA LYS A 180 -12.95 9.04 -1.28
C LYS A 180 -12.35 7.64 -1.39
N CYS A 181 -11.22 7.50 -2.09
CA CYS A 181 -10.47 6.25 -2.20
C CYS A 181 -8.98 6.55 -2.03
N GLY A 182 -8.29 5.83 -1.13
CA GLY A 182 -6.85 6.00 -0.92
C GLY A 182 -6.03 5.80 -2.20
N VAL A 183 -6.48 4.94 -3.12
CA VAL A 183 -5.81 4.71 -4.41
C VAL A 183 -5.89 5.94 -5.33
N PHE A 184 -7.05 6.62 -5.36
CA PHE A 184 -7.19 7.85 -6.15
C PHE A 184 -6.43 8.99 -5.51
N ALA A 185 -6.46 9.10 -4.17
CA ALA A 185 -5.63 10.05 -3.44
C ALA A 185 -4.14 9.85 -3.80
N GLU A 186 -3.60 8.63 -3.72
CA GLU A 186 -2.22 8.34 -4.11
C GLU A 186 -1.91 8.74 -5.56
N THR A 187 -2.84 8.48 -6.49
CA THR A 187 -2.69 8.83 -7.91
C THR A 187 -2.64 10.35 -8.10
N ASP A 188 -3.55 11.08 -7.47
CA ASP A 188 -3.60 12.54 -7.51
C ASP A 188 -2.32 13.14 -6.92
N ILE A 189 -1.86 12.64 -5.78
CA ILE A 189 -0.61 13.06 -5.13
C ILE A 189 0.58 12.89 -6.08
N VAL A 190 0.70 11.73 -6.74
CA VAL A 190 1.77 11.49 -7.73
C VAL A 190 1.67 12.47 -8.90
N ASN A 191 0.48 12.75 -9.41
CA ASN A 191 0.28 13.68 -10.52
C ASN A 191 0.62 15.13 -10.14
N LEU A 192 0.28 15.56 -8.91
CA LEU A 192 0.64 16.88 -8.39
C LEU A 192 2.16 17.04 -8.28
N ILE A 193 2.85 16.04 -7.72
CA ILE A 193 4.32 16.05 -7.63
C ILE A 193 4.96 16.08 -9.03
N LYS A 194 4.46 15.28 -9.98
CA LYS A 194 4.93 15.28 -11.37
C LYS A 194 4.72 16.62 -12.07
N SER A 195 3.67 17.34 -11.70
CA SER A 195 3.37 18.69 -12.22
C SER A 195 4.22 19.78 -11.56
N GLY A 196 5.13 19.43 -10.64
CA GLY A 196 6.04 20.35 -9.98
C GLY A 196 5.43 21.07 -8.77
N ILE A 197 4.30 20.60 -8.22
CA ILE A 197 3.69 21.21 -7.05
C ILE A 197 4.54 20.92 -5.79
N PRO A 198 4.83 21.93 -4.94
CA PRO A 198 5.62 21.73 -3.72
C PRO A 198 4.98 20.74 -2.73
N SER A 199 5.82 19.90 -2.12
CA SER A 199 5.40 18.86 -1.17
C SER A 199 4.50 19.35 -0.02
N HIS A 200 4.74 20.55 0.52
CA HIS A 200 3.93 21.10 1.61
C HIS A 200 2.50 21.46 1.16
N GLU A 201 2.33 21.99 -0.05
CA GLU A 201 1.01 22.27 -0.63
C GLU A 201 0.24 20.97 -0.87
N VAL A 202 0.94 19.94 -1.36
CA VAL A 202 0.38 18.60 -1.58
C VAL A 202 -0.09 17.97 -0.27
N LEU A 203 0.68 18.08 0.82
CA LEU A 203 0.29 17.55 2.14
C LEU A 203 -0.87 18.33 2.77
N CYS A 204 -0.93 19.65 2.62
CA CYS A 204 -2.09 20.43 3.07
C CYS A 204 -3.34 20.03 2.28
N SER A 205 -3.22 19.86 0.96
CA SER A 205 -4.31 19.38 0.10
C SER A 205 -4.82 18.00 0.52
N LEU A 206 -3.91 17.09 0.90
CA LEU A 206 -4.27 15.78 1.45
C LEU A 206 -5.01 15.91 2.78
N ALA A 207 -4.51 16.72 3.71
CA ALA A 207 -5.15 16.94 5.01
C ALA A 207 -6.58 17.47 4.84
N ASP A 208 -6.75 18.44 3.95
CA ASP A 208 -8.04 19.04 3.62
C ASP A 208 -9.02 18.00 3.10
N ALA A 209 -8.60 17.21 2.12
CA ALA A 209 -9.42 16.17 1.52
C ALA A 209 -9.82 15.11 2.56
N ILE A 210 -8.92 14.69 3.44
CA ILE A 210 -9.18 13.73 4.51
C ILE A 210 -10.20 14.28 5.53
N VAL A 211 -9.99 15.51 6.01
CA VAL A 211 -10.86 16.16 7.00
C VAL A 211 -12.26 16.35 6.43
N MET A 212 -12.37 16.91 5.24
CA MET A 212 -13.66 17.14 4.58
C MET A 212 -14.40 15.84 4.28
N GLN A 213 -13.68 14.79 3.86
CA GLN A 213 -14.29 13.48 3.63
C GLN A 213 -14.86 12.88 4.92
N ASN A 214 -14.12 12.94 6.03
CA ASN A 214 -14.60 12.45 7.32
C ASN A 214 -15.82 13.25 7.80
N LEU A 215 -15.78 14.58 7.71
CA LEU A 215 -16.91 15.44 8.08
C LEU A 215 -18.14 15.19 7.20
N SER A 216 -17.95 14.92 5.91
CA SER A 216 -19.06 14.66 4.99
C SER A 216 -19.70 13.29 5.19
N VAL A 217 -18.91 12.25 5.48
CA VAL A 217 -19.40 10.86 5.49
C VAL A 217 -19.75 10.36 6.89
N LEU A 218 -18.87 10.59 7.87
CA LEU A 218 -19.03 10.00 9.20
C LEU A 218 -20.07 10.76 10.04
N THR A 219 -20.24 12.06 9.82
CA THR A 219 -21.29 12.79 10.55
C THR A 219 -22.72 12.32 10.19
N ARG A 220 -22.90 11.59 9.08
CA ARG A 220 -24.20 11.06 8.60
C ARG A 220 -25.32 12.11 8.57
N GLY A 221 -24.96 13.34 8.17
CA GLY A 221 -25.89 14.48 8.13
C GLY A 221 -26.08 15.19 9.48
N GLY A 222 -25.57 14.64 10.58
CA GLY A 222 -25.51 15.32 11.88
C GLY A 222 -24.46 16.43 11.90
N THR A 223 -24.60 17.39 12.81
CA THR A 223 -23.62 18.45 13.05
C THR A 223 -22.87 18.14 14.33
N LEU A 224 -21.53 18.18 14.30
CA LEU A 224 -20.71 17.97 15.48
C LEU A 224 -21.10 18.97 16.57
N LYS A 225 -21.16 18.51 17.82
CA LYS A 225 -21.41 19.39 18.96
C LYS A 225 -20.09 20.03 19.43
N PRO A 226 -20.11 21.28 19.92
CA PRO A 226 -18.92 21.97 20.41
C PRO A 226 -18.19 21.18 21.49
N ARG A 227 -16.91 21.52 21.69
CA ARG A 227 -15.94 20.70 22.44
C ARG A 227 -15.75 19.34 21.77
N VAL A 228 -15.09 19.40 20.62
CA VAL A 228 -14.71 18.27 19.77
C VAL A 228 -13.34 17.76 20.23
N LEU A 229 -13.30 16.50 20.65
CA LEU A 229 -12.09 15.83 21.08
C LEU A 229 -11.45 15.09 19.91
N LEU A 230 -10.20 15.41 19.58
CA LEU A 230 -9.42 14.75 18.53
C LEU A 230 -8.57 13.64 19.13
N LEU A 231 -8.82 12.38 18.73
CA LEU A 231 -8.18 11.18 19.26
C LEU A 231 -7.45 10.38 18.17
N GLY A 232 -6.57 9.47 18.61
CA GLY A 232 -5.83 8.55 17.74
C GLY A 232 -4.51 9.13 17.22
N GLY A 233 -3.62 8.24 16.76
CA GLY A 233 -2.23 8.56 16.43
C GLY A 233 -2.06 9.74 15.46
N PRO A 234 -2.72 9.76 14.28
CA PRO A 234 -2.68 10.90 13.37
C PRO A 234 -3.03 12.24 14.04
N ASN A 235 -4.10 12.28 14.84
CA ASN A 235 -4.49 13.50 15.54
C ASN A 235 -3.49 13.86 16.66
N THR A 236 -2.84 12.89 17.31
CA THR A 236 -1.77 13.14 18.28
C THR A 236 -0.54 13.78 17.65
N TYR A 237 -0.07 13.23 16.52
CA TYR A 237 1.29 13.48 16.03
C TYR A 237 1.38 14.41 14.81
N LEU A 238 0.27 14.79 14.17
CA LEU A 238 0.26 15.57 12.92
C LEU A 238 -0.36 16.98 13.11
N PRO A 239 0.45 18.03 13.35
CA PRO A 239 -0.08 19.37 13.61
C PRO A 239 -0.90 19.95 12.46
N PHE A 240 -0.46 19.80 11.20
CA PHE A 240 -1.23 20.25 10.04
C PHE A 240 -2.62 19.61 9.92
N LEU A 241 -2.80 18.38 10.43
CA LEU A 241 -4.12 17.74 10.45
C LEU A 241 -5.00 18.36 11.54
N GLN A 242 -4.43 18.62 12.72
CA GLN A 242 -5.14 19.32 13.81
C GLN A 242 -5.58 20.73 13.40
N ASP A 243 -4.70 21.48 12.74
CA ASP A 243 -5.00 22.83 12.24
C ASP A 243 -6.11 22.80 11.18
N CYS A 244 -6.10 21.79 10.30
CA CYS A 244 -7.17 21.59 9.32
C CYS A 244 -8.53 21.31 9.99
N TRP A 245 -8.57 20.44 11.02
CA TRP A 245 -9.78 20.21 11.81
C TRP A 245 -10.31 21.51 12.45
N ARG A 246 -9.41 22.31 13.04
CA ARG A 246 -9.73 23.59 13.67
C ARG A 246 -10.23 24.63 12.67
N LEU A 247 -9.84 24.53 11.40
CA LEU A 247 -10.37 25.39 10.34
C LEU A 247 -11.74 24.91 9.83
N ARG A 248 -11.87 23.61 9.51
CA ARG A 248 -13.04 23.07 8.80
C ARG A 248 -14.26 22.86 9.68
N ILE A 249 -14.08 22.51 10.96
CA ILE A 249 -15.22 22.31 11.86
C ILE A 249 -16.03 23.61 12.05
N PRO A 250 -15.42 24.77 12.38
CA PRO A 250 -16.14 26.04 12.44
C PRO A 250 -16.82 26.45 11.14
N GLN A 251 -16.18 26.21 9.99
CA GLN A 251 -16.78 26.49 8.68
C GLN A 251 -18.06 25.69 8.47
N ILE A 252 -18.07 24.40 8.82
CA ILE A 252 -19.28 23.58 8.75
C ILE A 252 -20.35 24.05 9.76
N TRP A 253 -19.96 24.50 10.95
CA TRP A 253 -20.91 25.11 11.88
C TRP A 253 -21.57 26.36 11.28
N ASP A 254 -20.77 27.27 10.73
CA ASP A 254 -21.26 28.50 10.11
C ASP A 254 -22.13 28.20 8.88
N GLU A 255 -21.71 27.29 7.99
CA GLU A 255 -22.47 26.86 6.80
C GLU A 255 -23.83 26.25 7.15
N ARG A 256 -23.92 25.55 8.29
CA ARG A 256 -25.15 24.91 8.77
C ARG A 256 -25.96 25.79 9.72
N GLY A 257 -25.52 27.02 9.99
CA GLY A 257 -26.15 27.93 10.94
C GLY A 257 -26.17 27.39 12.38
N PHE A 258 -25.20 26.55 12.75
CA PHE A 258 -25.06 26.04 14.11
C PHE A 258 -24.37 27.08 14.99
N GLU A 259 -25.06 27.57 16.02
CA GLU A 259 -24.50 28.54 16.95
C GLU A 259 -23.51 27.90 17.93
N TYR A 260 -22.32 28.49 18.04
CA TYR A 260 -21.30 28.15 19.02
C TYR A 260 -20.68 29.42 19.59
N ASP A 261 -20.10 29.34 20.78
CA ASP A 261 -19.50 30.50 21.44
C ASP A 261 -18.17 30.87 20.78
N LYS A 262 -18.21 31.90 19.92
CA LYS A 262 -17.02 32.42 19.22
C LYS A 262 -16.06 33.18 20.13
N SER A 263 -16.40 33.42 21.41
CA SER A 263 -15.49 34.02 22.38
C SER A 263 -14.48 33.02 22.96
N ILE A 264 -14.78 31.73 22.86
CA ILE A 264 -13.89 30.66 23.28
C ILE A 264 -12.84 30.40 22.17
N PRO A 265 -11.54 30.36 22.49
CA PRO A 265 -10.50 30.02 21.51
C PRO A 265 -10.79 28.69 20.81
N ILE A 266 -10.51 28.61 19.51
CA ILE A 266 -10.83 27.41 18.72
C ILE A 266 -10.06 26.18 19.23
N GLU A 267 -8.88 26.38 19.81
CA GLU A 267 -8.05 25.35 20.42
C GLU A 267 -8.67 24.77 21.70
N GLU A 268 -9.64 25.43 22.32
CA GLU A 268 -10.43 24.91 23.44
C GLU A 268 -11.73 24.24 22.99
N LEU A 269 -12.26 24.64 21.82
CA LEU A 269 -13.43 24.02 21.20
C LEU A 269 -13.09 22.77 20.39
N VAL A 270 -11.91 22.69 19.82
CA VAL A 270 -11.41 21.55 19.02
C VAL A 270 -9.98 21.25 19.46
N PHE A 271 -9.82 20.20 20.28
CA PHE A 271 -8.58 19.96 21.01
C PHE A 271 -8.15 18.50 21.02
N VAL A 272 -6.83 18.31 21.15
CA VAL A 272 -6.19 17.01 21.34
C VAL A 272 -5.82 16.88 22.81
N PRO A 273 -6.37 15.90 23.55
CA PRO A 273 -6.04 15.74 24.96
C PRO A 273 -4.65 15.13 25.15
N LYS A 274 -4.11 15.20 26.37
CA LYS A 274 -2.93 14.42 26.74
C LYS A 274 -3.20 12.92 26.54
N ASN A 275 -2.24 12.21 25.96
CA ASN A 275 -2.31 10.77 25.66
C ASN A 275 -3.50 10.40 24.75
N ALA A 276 -3.84 11.25 23.77
CA ALA A 276 -4.97 11.06 22.85
C ALA A 276 -4.96 9.72 22.10
N GLU A 277 -3.79 9.09 21.96
CA GLU A 277 -3.59 7.78 21.35
C GLU A 277 -4.04 6.61 22.26
N LEU A 278 -4.10 6.80 23.58
CA LEU A 278 -4.36 5.73 24.56
C LEU A 278 -5.83 5.58 24.99
N TYR A 279 -6.75 6.41 24.46
CA TYR A 279 -8.14 6.47 24.95
C TYR A 279 -8.88 5.14 24.85
N ALA A 280 -8.68 4.39 23.76
CA ALA A 280 -9.27 3.06 23.63
C ALA A 280 -8.74 2.09 24.71
N ALA A 281 -7.43 2.06 24.95
CA ALA A 281 -6.83 1.21 25.98
C ALA A 281 -7.29 1.59 27.39
N LEU A 282 -7.30 2.88 27.73
CA LEU A 282 -7.82 3.38 29.00
C LEU A 282 -9.31 3.04 29.18
N GLY A 283 -10.09 3.24 28.12
CA GLY A 283 -11.50 2.89 28.08
C GLY A 283 -11.77 1.41 28.34
N ALA A 284 -10.92 0.52 27.82
CA ALA A 284 -11.02 -0.91 28.07
C ALA A 284 -10.80 -1.24 29.55
N VAL A 285 -9.88 -0.54 30.24
CA VAL A 285 -9.74 -0.65 31.70
C VAL A 285 -11.00 -0.17 32.39
N LEU A 286 -11.50 1.04 32.07
CA LEU A 286 -12.67 1.61 32.74
C LEU A 286 -13.91 0.71 32.59
N TYR A 287 -14.09 0.10 31.43
CA TYR A 287 -15.09 -0.94 31.22
C TYR A 287 -14.82 -2.14 32.15
N GLY A 288 -13.60 -2.66 32.14
CA GLY A 288 -13.17 -3.80 32.92
C GLY A 288 -13.26 -3.66 34.44
N LEU A 289 -13.16 -2.44 34.97
CA LEU A 289 -13.34 -2.17 36.40
C LEU A 289 -14.78 -2.44 36.88
N HIS A 290 -15.76 -2.46 35.97
CA HIS A 290 -17.14 -2.85 36.27
C HIS A 290 -17.41 -4.34 36.07
N GLU A 291 -16.49 -5.07 35.45
CA GLU A 291 -16.60 -6.53 35.26
C GLU A 291 -16.29 -7.25 36.57
N ASP A 292 -16.96 -8.39 36.78
CA ASP A 292 -16.80 -9.23 37.96
C ASP A 292 -15.32 -9.58 38.21
N MET A 293 -14.95 -9.69 39.49
CA MET A 293 -13.57 -9.96 39.91
C MET A 293 -13.04 -11.34 39.46
N SER A 294 -13.86 -12.22 38.88
CA SER A 294 -13.41 -13.45 38.22
C SER A 294 -12.93 -13.26 36.77
N ILE A 295 -13.18 -12.11 36.16
CA ILE A 295 -12.96 -11.86 34.74
C ILE A 295 -11.67 -11.08 34.49
N GLY A 296 -10.97 -11.48 33.43
CA GLY A 296 -9.88 -10.71 32.83
C GLY A 296 -8.59 -10.76 33.63
N TRP A 297 -8.24 -11.89 34.25
CA TRP A 297 -6.94 -12.05 34.91
C TRP A 297 -5.87 -12.42 33.89
N LEU A 298 -4.70 -11.77 33.97
CA LEU A 298 -3.60 -12.00 33.07
C LEU A 298 -3.12 -13.46 33.18
N ALA A 299 -3.10 -14.15 32.04
CA ALA A 299 -2.53 -15.48 31.93
C ALA A 299 -0.99 -15.42 31.85
N PRO A 300 -0.29 -16.51 32.18
CA PRO A 300 1.16 -16.60 32.00
C PRO A 300 1.57 -16.29 30.56
N VAL A 301 2.65 -15.50 30.40
CA VAL A 301 3.19 -15.09 29.08
C VAL A 301 3.51 -16.30 28.18
N ALA A 302 3.85 -17.46 28.75
CA ALA A 302 4.06 -18.70 28.02
C ALA A 302 2.85 -19.11 27.14
N LYS A 303 1.61 -18.75 27.51
CA LYS A 303 0.42 -19.08 26.71
C LYS A 303 0.32 -18.29 25.41
N ILE A 304 0.72 -17.01 25.41
CA ILE A 304 0.79 -16.24 24.16
C ILE A 304 1.95 -16.71 23.28
N GLU A 305 3.05 -17.15 23.88
CA GLU A 305 4.16 -17.79 23.16
C GLU A 305 3.76 -19.12 22.51
N GLU A 306 3.00 -19.97 23.22
CA GLU A 306 2.41 -21.18 22.66
C GLU A 306 1.46 -20.86 21.50
N TYR A 307 0.60 -19.84 21.66
CA TYR A 307 -0.27 -19.38 20.59
C TYR A 307 0.51 -18.94 19.34
N ILE A 308 1.61 -18.20 19.51
CA ILE A 308 2.49 -17.76 18.41
C ILE A 308 3.13 -18.95 17.69
N THR A 309 3.60 -19.94 18.44
CA THR A 309 4.43 -21.03 17.90
C THR A 309 3.63 -22.21 17.32
N THR A 310 2.54 -22.63 17.95
CA THR A 310 1.82 -23.88 17.62
C THR A 310 0.33 -23.67 17.39
N GLY A 311 -0.35 -22.88 18.24
CA GLY A 311 -1.81 -22.73 18.21
C GLY A 311 -2.34 -22.04 16.96
N ARG A 312 -1.55 -21.16 16.34
CA ARG A 312 -1.95 -20.35 15.19
C ARG A 312 -2.20 -21.16 13.92
N LYS A 313 -1.28 -22.06 13.57
CA LYS A 313 -1.36 -22.86 12.32
C LYS A 313 -2.57 -23.78 12.31
N ALA A 314 -2.85 -24.46 13.41
CA ALA A 314 -3.99 -25.36 13.53
C ALA A 314 -5.33 -24.64 13.29
N ARG A 315 -5.48 -23.43 13.83
CA ARG A 315 -6.70 -22.63 13.64
C ARG A 315 -6.85 -22.12 12.20
N LEU A 316 -5.75 -21.69 11.57
CA LEU A 316 -5.79 -21.14 10.22
C LEU A 316 -5.98 -22.19 9.12
N GLY A 317 -5.52 -23.42 9.37
CA GLY A 317 -5.59 -24.51 8.39
C GLY A 317 -7.00 -24.86 7.91
N GLU A 318 -8.04 -24.54 8.70
CA GLU A 318 -9.44 -24.81 8.34
C GLU A 318 -9.95 -23.87 7.23
N THR A 319 -9.44 -22.64 7.14
CA THR A 319 -9.91 -21.61 6.20
C THR A 319 -8.90 -21.29 5.09
N ALA A 320 -7.62 -21.59 5.32
CA ALA A 320 -6.53 -21.32 4.39
C ALA A 320 -6.62 -22.12 3.07
N GLY A 321 -5.94 -21.62 2.06
CA GLY A 321 -5.62 -22.30 0.81
C GLY A 321 -4.22 -22.92 0.83
N PRO A 322 -3.87 -23.68 -0.23
CA PRO A 322 -2.55 -24.28 -0.36
C PRO A 322 -1.47 -23.19 -0.53
N PRO A 323 -0.19 -23.51 -0.24
CA PRO A 323 0.94 -22.64 -0.53
C PRO A 323 1.18 -22.50 -2.05
N LEU A 324 2.12 -21.64 -2.45
CA LEU A 324 2.51 -21.48 -3.87
C LEU A 324 3.21 -22.72 -4.46
N SER A 325 3.86 -23.52 -3.61
CA SER A 325 4.51 -24.77 -3.96
C SER A 325 4.38 -25.70 -2.75
N ALA A 326 3.90 -26.92 -2.97
CA ALA A 326 3.72 -27.87 -1.88
C ALA A 326 5.06 -28.53 -1.51
N GLU A 327 5.89 -28.81 -2.52
CA GLU A 327 7.12 -29.57 -2.38
C GLU A 327 8.35 -28.77 -2.82
N ALA A 328 9.49 -28.98 -2.17
CA ALA A 328 10.74 -28.33 -2.53
C ALA A 328 11.22 -28.71 -3.95
N ALA A 329 10.97 -29.95 -4.38
CA ALA A 329 11.31 -30.43 -5.71
C ALA A 329 10.49 -29.72 -6.81
N GLU A 330 9.21 -29.45 -6.56
CA GLU A 330 8.34 -28.68 -7.44
C GLU A 330 8.89 -27.25 -7.61
N LEU A 331 9.24 -26.59 -6.51
CA LEU A 331 9.79 -25.24 -6.53
C LEU A 331 11.10 -25.16 -7.32
N LEU A 332 11.99 -26.13 -7.12
CA LEU A 332 13.26 -26.19 -7.86
C LEU A 332 13.03 -26.37 -9.36
N ALA A 333 12.15 -27.29 -9.76
CA ALA A 333 11.81 -27.49 -11.17
C ALA A 333 11.17 -26.24 -11.79
N PHE A 334 10.29 -25.56 -11.06
CA PHE A 334 9.69 -24.31 -11.49
C PHE A 334 10.74 -23.20 -11.67
N ARG A 335 11.64 -23.02 -10.70
CA ARG A 335 12.72 -22.02 -10.78
C ARG A 335 13.63 -22.28 -11.98
N GLU A 336 13.98 -23.53 -12.25
CA GLU A 336 14.81 -23.84 -13.41
C GLU A 336 14.10 -23.54 -14.73
N ALA A 337 12.80 -23.81 -14.82
CA ALA A 337 12.01 -23.58 -16.03
C ALA A 337 11.73 -22.09 -16.31
N TYR A 338 11.59 -21.26 -15.28
CA TYR A 338 11.13 -19.86 -15.42
C TYR A 338 12.12 -18.80 -14.92
N LYS A 339 13.34 -19.18 -14.50
CA LYS A 339 14.39 -18.20 -14.20
C LYS A 339 14.65 -17.33 -15.42
N ILE A 340 14.72 -16.01 -15.20
CA ILE A 340 15.09 -15.08 -16.25
C ILE A 340 16.59 -15.26 -16.54
N PRO A 341 16.99 -15.52 -17.81
CA PRO A 341 18.39 -15.65 -18.17
C PRO A 341 19.17 -14.37 -17.84
N LYS A 342 20.40 -14.53 -17.37
CA LYS A 342 21.31 -13.40 -17.19
C LYS A 342 21.60 -12.78 -18.56
N PHE A 343 21.46 -11.45 -18.67
CA PHE A 343 21.85 -10.73 -19.86
C PHE A 343 23.36 -10.43 -19.81
N ASP A 344 24.08 -10.84 -20.86
CA ASP A 344 25.49 -10.52 -21.04
C ASP A 344 25.62 -9.31 -21.96
N SER A 345 25.94 -8.15 -21.36
CA SER A 345 26.15 -6.91 -22.11
C SER A 345 27.32 -7.03 -23.09
N ALA A 346 27.21 -6.32 -24.22
CA ALA A 346 28.23 -6.33 -25.26
C ALA A 346 29.57 -5.77 -24.76
N LYS A 347 30.66 -6.39 -25.23
CA LYS A 347 32.03 -5.91 -25.01
C LYS A 347 32.50 -5.18 -26.25
N PHE A 348 33.13 -4.02 -26.04
CA PHE A 348 33.65 -3.20 -27.13
C PHE A 348 35.17 -3.13 -27.07
N THR A 349 35.80 -2.92 -28.22
CA THR A 349 37.24 -2.70 -28.29
C THR A 349 37.57 -1.20 -28.21
N PRO A 350 38.68 -0.81 -27.58
CA PRO A 350 39.13 0.58 -27.60
C PRO A 350 39.26 1.11 -29.04
N GLY A 351 38.70 2.29 -29.30
CA GLY A 351 38.63 2.92 -30.63
C GLY A 351 37.47 2.45 -31.52
N GLN A 352 36.66 1.48 -31.08
CA GLN A 352 35.47 1.05 -31.83
C GLN A 352 34.43 2.18 -31.89
N VAL A 353 33.82 2.37 -33.07
CA VAL A 353 32.62 3.18 -33.24
C VAL A 353 31.42 2.24 -33.26
N VAL A 354 30.59 2.30 -32.22
CA VAL A 354 29.42 1.45 -32.04
C VAL A 354 28.23 2.14 -32.68
N GLN A 355 27.75 1.61 -33.81
CA GLN A 355 26.57 2.11 -34.50
C GLN A 355 25.32 1.44 -33.93
N ALA A 356 24.43 2.23 -33.33
CA ALA A 356 23.29 1.68 -32.60
C ALA A 356 22.05 2.57 -32.70
N VAL A 357 20.89 2.00 -32.39
CA VAL A 357 19.66 2.73 -32.13
C VAL A 357 19.28 2.62 -30.66
N ILE A 358 18.55 3.60 -30.15
CA ILE A 358 18.03 3.60 -28.78
C ILE A 358 16.53 3.40 -28.83
N GLY A 359 16.02 2.52 -27.98
CA GLY A 359 14.60 2.49 -27.63
C GLY A 359 14.43 2.82 -26.16
N LEU A 360 13.50 3.72 -25.84
CA LEU A 360 13.22 4.17 -24.49
C LEU A 360 11.74 3.96 -24.15
N ASP A 361 11.47 3.29 -23.05
CA ASP A 361 10.14 3.17 -22.43
C ASP A 361 10.11 4.00 -21.14
N GLY A 362 9.46 5.16 -21.22
CA GLY A 362 9.28 6.07 -20.09
C GLY A 362 7.96 5.77 -19.39
N GLY A 363 7.94 4.74 -18.54
CA GLY A 363 6.76 4.31 -17.81
C GLY A 363 6.46 5.17 -16.59
N SER A 364 5.26 5.02 -16.02
CA SER A 364 4.82 5.78 -14.84
C SER A 364 5.58 5.44 -13.55
N THR A 365 6.15 4.23 -13.48
CA THR A 365 6.85 3.66 -12.32
C THR A 365 8.35 3.47 -12.55
N SER A 366 8.75 3.16 -13.78
CA SER A 366 10.13 2.92 -14.15
C SER A 366 10.39 3.32 -15.60
N SER A 367 11.61 3.79 -15.82
CA SER A 367 12.12 4.24 -17.11
C SER A 367 13.20 3.28 -17.56
N LYS A 368 13.15 2.84 -18.82
CA LYS A 368 14.06 1.84 -19.37
C LYS A 368 14.55 2.30 -20.73
N ALA A 369 15.82 2.04 -21.00
CA ALA A 369 16.41 2.25 -22.31
C ALA A 369 17.20 1.02 -22.73
N VAL A 370 17.17 0.70 -24.02
CA VAL A 370 17.99 -0.34 -24.61
C VAL A 370 18.78 0.22 -25.77
N LEU A 371 20.04 -0.20 -25.87
CA LEU A 371 20.92 0.08 -26.99
C LEU A 371 20.92 -1.16 -27.89
N VAL A 372 20.53 -0.99 -29.15
CA VAL A 372 20.39 -2.07 -30.13
C VAL A 372 21.33 -1.81 -31.31
N ASP A 373 22.07 -2.82 -31.72
CA ASP A 373 23.01 -2.77 -32.84
C ASP A 373 22.30 -2.39 -34.14
N TYR A 374 22.87 -1.44 -34.89
CA TYR A 374 22.25 -0.96 -36.13
C TYR A 374 22.34 -1.99 -37.27
N ALA A 375 23.33 -2.87 -37.30
CA ALA A 375 23.48 -3.85 -38.37
C ALA A 375 22.47 -5.00 -38.21
N ASP A 376 22.51 -5.69 -37.07
CA ASP A 376 21.79 -6.97 -36.87
C ASP A 376 20.61 -6.90 -35.89
N GLY A 377 20.41 -5.77 -35.21
CA GLY A 377 19.33 -5.60 -34.23
C GLY A 377 19.57 -6.31 -32.90
N LYS A 378 20.80 -6.76 -32.61
CA LYS A 378 21.15 -7.36 -31.33
C LYS A 378 21.13 -6.33 -30.20
N ILE A 379 20.60 -6.71 -29.04
CA ILE A 379 20.67 -5.87 -27.83
C ILE A 379 22.12 -5.83 -27.33
N LEU A 380 22.70 -4.62 -27.28
CA LEU A 380 24.07 -4.37 -26.86
C LEU A 380 24.16 -4.03 -25.37
N ALA A 381 23.25 -3.19 -24.89
CA ALA A 381 23.22 -2.72 -23.52
C ALA A 381 21.78 -2.38 -23.09
N LYS A 382 21.56 -2.35 -21.77
CA LYS A 382 20.29 -1.99 -21.16
C LYS A 382 20.54 -1.06 -19.98
N ALA A 383 19.64 -0.12 -19.78
CA ALA A 383 19.58 0.72 -18.60
C ALA A 383 18.15 0.69 -18.06
N TYR A 384 18.00 0.50 -16.75
CA TYR A 384 16.71 0.42 -16.07
C TYR A 384 16.82 1.21 -14.77
N GLN A 385 15.85 2.09 -14.51
CA GLN A 385 15.72 2.76 -13.22
C GLN A 385 14.26 2.93 -12.80
N LEU A 386 14.04 3.06 -11.50
CA LEU A 386 12.76 3.55 -10.99
C LEU A 386 12.60 5.03 -11.39
N SER A 387 11.40 5.42 -11.79
CA SER A 387 11.15 6.80 -12.19
C SER A 387 11.23 7.72 -10.98
N LYS A 388 11.96 8.83 -11.11
CA LYS A 388 12.03 9.88 -10.09
C LYS A 388 10.93 10.92 -10.24
N GLY A 389 9.94 10.67 -11.10
CA GLY A 389 8.82 11.56 -11.37
C GLY A 389 9.10 12.65 -12.40
N ASN A 390 10.33 12.80 -12.89
CA ASN A 390 10.69 13.73 -13.96
C ASN A 390 11.18 12.96 -15.19
N PRO A 391 10.37 12.84 -16.26
CA PRO A 391 10.69 12.01 -17.42
C PRO A 391 11.91 12.50 -18.21
N ILE A 392 12.17 13.81 -18.22
CA ILE A 392 13.34 14.40 -18.91
C ILE A 392 14.61 14.05 -18.12
N GLN A 393 14.58 14.24 -16.80
CA GLN A 393 15.72 13.91 -15.96
C GLN A 393 16.02 12.40 -15.96
N ASP A 394 14.98 11.56 -15.87
CA ASP A 394 15.13 10.11 -15.98
C ASP A 394 15.75 9.70 -17.32
N THR A 395 15.36 10.37 -18.41
CA THR A 395 15.92 10.11 -19.75
C THR A 395 17.39 10.51 -19.82
N LYS A 396 17.77 11.69 -19.32
CA LYS A 396 19.17 12.13 -19.27
C LYS A 396 20.06 11.11 -18.58
N GLU A 397 19.65 10.66 -17.39
CA GLU A 397 20.39 9.67 -16.61
C GLU A 397 20.53 8.33 -17.34
N LEU A 398 19.46 7.83 -17.96
CA LEU A 398 19.50 6.60 -18.74
C LEU A 398 20.46 6.71 -19.94
N LEU A 399 20.45 7.84 -20.64
CA LEU A 399 21.33 8.09 -21.78
C LEU A 399 22.79 8.24 -21.34
N THR A 400 23.05 8.93 -20.22
CA THR A 400 24.37 8.99 -19.60
C THR A 400 24.88 7.59 -19.27
N ASN A 401 24.06 6.75 -18.64
CA ASN A 401 24.46 5.37 -18.28
C ASN A 401 24.82 4.53 -19.52
N LEU A 402 24.04 4.62 -20.60
CA LEU A 402 24.34 3.92 -21.85
C LEU A 402 25.62 4.45 -22.51
N ASN A 403 25.84 5.76 -22.46
CA ASN A 403 27.05 6.40 -22.99
C ASN A 403 28.31 5.98 -22.21
N GLU A 404 28.25 6.07 -20.89
CA GLU A 404 29.33 5.66 -19.98
C GLU A 404 29.66 4.17 -20.15
N PHE A 405 28.65 3.31 -20.31
CA PHE A 405 28.87 1.88 -20.54
C PHE A 405 29.77 1.60 -21.76
N VAL A 406 29.62 2.36 -22.84
CA VAL A 406 30.43 2.21 -24.06
C VAL A 406 31.77 2.94 -23.94
N THR A 407 31.76 4.19 -23.47
CA THR A 407 32.95 5.05 -23.41
C THR A 407 33.98 4.59 -22.38
N LEU A 408 33.55 4.00 -21.26
CA LEU A 408 34.47 3.40 -20.28
C LEU A 408 35.25 2.20 -20.83
N GLN A 409 34.78 1.59 -21.93
CA GLN A 409 35.51 0.53 -22.66
C GLN A 409 36.47 1.10 -23.73
N GLY A 410 36.59 2.44 -23.82
CA GLY A 410 37.41 3.12 -24.82
C GLY A 410 36.78 3.21 -26.21
N ALA A 411 35.50 2.85 -26.34
CA ALA A 411 34.73 2.95 -27.59
C ALA A 411 33.92 4.26 -27.65
N SER A 412 33.29 4.53 -28.79
CA SER A 412 32.41 5.70 -29.00
C SER A 412 31.06 5.26 -29.56
N LEU A 413 30.01 6.05 -29.31
CA LEU A 413 28.66 5.78 -29.81
C LEU A 413 28.33 6.65 -31.01
N ASP A 414 27.77 6.02 -32.04
CA ASP A 414 27.17 6.66 -33.22
C ASP A 414 25.70 6.24 -33.28
N ILE A 415 24.84 7.06 -32.67
CA ILE A 415 23.41 6.77 -32.54
C ILE A 415 22.71 7.08 -33.87
N LYS A 416 22.24 6.02 -34.54
CA LYS A 416 21.55 6.05 -35.83
C LYS A 416 20.06 6.33 -35.74
N GLY A 417 19.49 6.31 -34.53
CA GLY A 417 18.09 6.61 -34.31
C GLY A 417 17.66 6.47 -32.86
N PHE A 418 16.54 7.10 -32.54
CA PHE A 418 15.95 7.10 -31.21
C PHE A 418 14.42 6.88 -31.28
N GLY A 419 13.91 5.89 -30.55
CA GLY A 419 12.48 5.66 -30.40
C GLY A 419 12.03 5.76 -28.96
N ALA A 420 10.82 6.26 -28.76
CA ALA A 420 10.17 6.38 -27.47
C ALA A 420 8.83 5.65 -27.45
N THR A 421 8.48 5.14 -26.27
CA THR A 421 7.18 4.57 -25.92
C THR A 421 6.86 4.89 -24.46
N GLY A 422 5.63 4.58 -24.05
CA GLY A 422 5.14 4.78 -22.68
C GLY A 422 4.71 6.22 -22.43
N TYR A 423 4.54 6.57 -21.16
CA TYR A 423 4.01 7.87 -20.74
C TYR A 423 4.90 9.06 -21.14
N ALA A 424 6.20 8.86 -21.29
CA ALA A 424 7.13 9.92 -21.67
C ALA A 424 7.23 10.16 -23.19
N ALA A 425 6.59 9.33 -24.03
CA ALA A 425 6.86 9.30 -25.47
C ALA A 425 6.62 10.65 -26.16
N ASP A 426 5.48 11.29 -25.88
CA ASP A 426 5.12 12.59 -26.47
C ASP A 426 6.11 13.70 -26.09
N VAL A 427 6.53 13.72 -24.82
CA VAL A 427 7.53 14.69 -24.33
C VAL A 427 8.88 14.47 -25.02
N LEU A 428 9.28 13.22 -25.21
CA LEU A 428 10.54 12.87 -25.87
C LEU A 428 10.51 13.17 -27.38
N GLU A 429 9.37 13.00 -28.03
CA GLU A 429 9.19 13.40 -29.43
C GLU A 429 9.45 14.89 -29.61
N GLU A 430 8.97 15.74 -28.69
CA GLU A 430 9.21 17.17 -28.77
C GLU A 430 10.63 17.57 -28.37
N CYS A 431 11.14 17.03 -27.26
CA CYS A 431 12.40 17.45 -26.64
C CYS A 431 13.64 16.90 -27.33
N VAL A 432 13.65 15.61 -27.72
CA VAL A 432 14.82 14.97 -28.34
C VAL A 432 14.60 14.62 -29.82
N LYS A 433 13.44 14.95 -30.38
CA LYS A 433 13.08 14.68 -31.78
C LYS A 433 13.17 13.19 -32.12
N SER A 434 12.61 12.35 -31.25
CA SER A 434 12.57 10.89 -31.45
C SER A 434 12.05 10.54 -32.85
N ASP A 435 12.73 9.64 -33.53
CA ASP A 435 12.36 9.14 -34.86
C ASP A 435 11.02 8.40 -34.87
N VAL A 436 10.68 7.80 -33.73
CA VAL A 436 9.51 6.96 -33.52
C VAL A 436 8.92 7.30 -32.16
N ASN A 437 7.65 7.71 -32.16
CA ASN A 437 6.76 7.67 -31.00
C ASN A 437 5.76 6.53 -31.24
N ILE A 438 5.96 5.40 -30.56
CA ILE A 438 5.13 4.20 -30.75
C ILE A 438 4.26 3.98 -29.51
N VAL A 439 3.02 3.54 -29.75
CA VAL A 439 2.11 3.14 -28.67
C VAL A 439 2.67 1.92 -27.96
N GLU A 440 2.68 1.95 -26.63
CA GLU A 440 3.26 0.93 -25.75
C GLU A 440 2.75 -0.48 -26.03
N THR A 441 1.45 -0.66 -26.29
CA THR A 441 0.89 -1.98 -26.64
C THR A 441 1.52 -2.56 -27.90
N VAL A 442 1.82 -1.72 -28.89
CA VAL A 442 2.46 -2.14 -30.14
C VAL A 442 3.93 -2.45 -29.89
N ALA A 443 4.65 -1.62 -29.15
CA ALA A 443 6.04 -1.88 -28.79
C ALA A 443 6.20 -3.22 -28.04
N HIS A 444 5.38 -3.45 -27.02
CA HIS A 444 5.35 -4.70 -26.27
C HIS A 444 5.00 -5.92 -27.13
N MET A 445 4.08 -5.77 -28.08
CA MET A 445 3.76 -6.83 -29.05
C MET A 445 4.95 -7.12 -29.96
N MET A 446 5.58 -6.09 -30.53
CA MET A 446 6.73 -6.24 -31.41
C MET A 446 7.89 -6.96 -30.73
N SER A 447 8.17 -6.64 -29.47
CA SER A 447 9.18 -7.37 -28.68
C SER A 447 8.80 -8.83 -28.52
N ALA A 448 7.58 -9.14 -28.07
CA ALA A 448 7.17 -10.52 -27.86
C ALA A 448 7.18 -11.36 -29.17
N VAL A 449 6.66 -10.82 -30.27
CA VAL A 449 6.66 -11.49 -31.58
C VAL A 449 8.08 -11.70 -32.10
N HIS A 450 9.00 -10.75 -31.86
CA HIS A 450 10.40 -10.90 -32.22
C HIS A 450 11.08 -12.09 -31.52
N PHE A 451 10.83 -12.28 -30.22
CA PHE A 451 11.46 -13.35 -29.43
C PHE A 451 10.76 -14.70 -29.55
N PHE A 452 9.44 -14.72 -29.72
CA PHE A 452 8.64 -15.94 -29.60
C PHE A 452 7.91 -16.33 -30.90
N GLY A 453 7.94 -15.50 -31.94
CA GLY A 453 7.27 -15.75 -33.21
C GLY A 453 5.75 -15.70 -33.06
N ASP A 454 5.07 -16.78 -33.46
CA ASP A 454 3.61 -16.89 -33.32
C ASP A 454 3.22 -17.00 -31.84
N VAL A 455 2.54 -15.99 -31.32
CA VAL A 455 2.08 -15.86 -29.94
C VAL A 455 0.58 -15.64 -29.97
N ASP A 456 -0.16 -16.23 -29.04
CA ASP A 456 -1.61 -16.05 -28.95
C ASP A 456 -1.99 -14.93 -27.97
N VAL A 457 -1.31 -14.89 -26.82
CA VAL A 457 -1.62 -13.95 -25.73
C VAL A 457 -0.35 -13.37 -25.14
N ILE A 458 -0.34 -12.06 -24.96
CA ILE A 458 0.73 -11.34 -24.27
C ILE A 458 0.14 -10.70 -23.02
N CYS A 459 0.68 -11.02 -21.84
CA CYS A 459 0.27 -10.43 -20.56
C CYS A 459 1.42 -9.59 -20.01
N ASP A 460 1.33 -8.27 -20.19
CA ASP A 460 2.23 -7.28 -19.62
C ASP A 460 1.67 -6.76 -18.29
N ILE A 461 2.41 -6.96 -17.20
CA ILE A 461 2.04 -6.44 -15.87
C ILE A 461 3.10 -5.45 -15.41
N GLY A 462 2.79 -4.17 -15.58
CA GLY A 462 3.59 -3.05 -15.14
C GLY A 462 3.44 -2.74 -13.65
N GLY A 463 3.98 -1.58 -13.26
CA GLY A 463 3.82 -1.06 -11.90
C GLY A 463 2.40 -0.60 -11.62
N GLN A 464 1.78 0.13 -12.55
CA GLN A 464 0.45 0.74 -12.35
C GLN A 464 -0.62 0.19 -13.28
N ASP A 465 -0.24 -0.53 -14.33
CA ASP A 465 -1.16 -1.04 -15.33
C ASP A 465 -0.99 -2.52 -15.62
N ILE A 466 -2.05 -3.10 -16.19
CA ILE A 466 -2.11 -4.46 -16.70
C ILE A 466 -2.57 -4.37 -18.15
N LYS A 467 -1.83 -5.00 -19.05
CA LYS A 467 -2.16 -5.07 -20.47
C LYS A 467 -2.18 -6.51 -20.92
N VAL A 468 -3.33 -6.95 -21.43
CA VAL A 468 -3.46 -8.29 -22.02
C VAL A 468 -3.82 -8.13 -23.48
N LEU A 469 -2.89 -8.51 -24.35
CA LEU A 469 -3.01 -8.42 -25.81
C LEU A 469 -3.37 -9.79 -26.36
N PHE A 470 -4.35 -9.82 -27.26
CA PHE A 470 -4.76 -11.01 -27.99
C PHE A 470 -4.29 -10.87 -29.43
N ILE A 471 -3.44 -11.80 -29.85
CA ILE A 471 -2.70 -11.73 -31.10
C ILE A 471 -3.36 -12.68 -32.11
N LYS A 472 -3.37 -12.26 -33.38
CA LYS A 472 -3.80 -13.09 -34.50
C LYS A 472 -2.99 -12.72 -35.72
N ASN A 473 -2.39 -13.72 -36.39
CA ASN A 473 -1.54 -13.52 -37.55
C ASN A 473 -0.37 -12.55 -37.29
N GLY A 474 0.21 -12.61 -36.09
CA GLY A 474 1.34 -11.75 -35.69
C GLY A 474 0.99 -10.29 -35.38
N ASP A 475 -0.29 -9.92 -35.33
CA ASP A 475 -0.74 -8.57 -35.00
C ASP A 475 -1.82 -8.56 -33.92
N ILE A 476 -2.04 -7.41 -33.29
CA ILE A 476 -3.03 -7.23 -32.21
C ILE A 476 -4.44 -7.30 -32.81
N ASN A 477 -5.18 -8.35 -32.47
CA ASN A 477 -6.59 -8.47 -32.81
C ASN A 477 -7.46 -7.68 -31.81
N ASN A 478 -7.15 -7.79 -30.53
CA ASN A 478 -7.89 -7.12 -29.46
C ASN A 478 -6.98 -7.01 -28.21
N PHE A 479 -7.35 -6.16 -27.25
CA PHE A 479 -6.61 -6.04 -26.00
C PHE A 479 -7.53 -5.64 -24.83
N ARG A 480 -7.03 -5.80 -23.61
CA ARG A 480 -7.63 -5.33 -22.36
C ARG A 480 -6.59 -4.55 -21.57
N LEU A 481 -7.00 -3.41 -21.05
CA LEU A 481 -6.15 -2.52 -20.24
C LEU A 481 -6.83 -2.23 -18.92
N SER A 482 -6.05 -2.22 -17.85
CA SER A 482 -6.42 -1.62 -16.57
C SER A 482 -5.38 -0.56 -16.22
N ASN A 483 -5.77 0.71 -16.26
CA ASN A 483 -4.91 1.87 -16.05
C ASN A 483 -5.26 2.69 -14.80
N SER A 484 -6.37 2.38 -14.13
CA SER A 484 -6.93 3.20 -13.03
C SER A 484 -7.07 2.44 -11.71
N CYS A 485 -6.90 1.12 -11.71
CA CYS A 485 -7.12 0.29 -10.54
C CYS A 485 -5.82 -0.44 -10.17
N SER A 486 -5.30 -0.19 -8.96
CA SER A 486 -4.12 -0.88 -8.42
C SER A 486 -4.31 -2.38 -8.19
N ALA A 487 -5.50 -2.90 -8.47
CA ALA A 487 -5.83 -4.31 -8.32
C ALA A 487 -5.04 -5.17 -9.32
N GLY A 488 -4.02 -5.88 -8.81
CA GLY A 488 -3.29 -6.88 -9.58
C GLY A 488 -2.13 -6.35 -10.42
N ASN A 489 -1.51 -5.22 -10.04
CA ASN A 489 -0.27 -4.73 -10.65
C ASN A 489 0.89 -4.74 -9.65
N GLY A 490 2.09 -4.38 -10.12
CA GLY A 490 3.30 -4.39 -9.31
C GLY A 490 3.26 -3.45 -8.10
N THR A 491 2.54 -2.33 -8.17
CA THR A 491 2.43 -1.37 -7.06
C THR A 491 1.72 -1.98 -5.85
N LEU A 492 0.69 -2.80 -6.07
CA LEU A 492 0.03 -3.50 -4.96
C LEU A 492 0.97 -4.49 -4.27
N LEU A 493 1.75 -5.24 -5.05
CA LEU A 493 2.74 -6.19 -4.50
C LEU A 493 3.83 -5.46 -3.72
N GLN A 494 4.35 -4.36 -4.28
CA GLN A 494 5.34 -3.48 -3.66
C GLN A 494 4.80 -2.91 -2.35
N ALA A 495 3.65 -2.22 -2.37
CA ALA A 495 3.08 -1.57 -1.20
C ALA A 495 2.77 -2.57 -0.07
N THR A 496 2.33 -3.78 -0.43
CA THR A 496 2.09 -4.83 0.56
C THR A 496 3.40 -5.35 1.14
N ALA A 497 4.42 -5.61 0.32
CA ALA A 497 5.74 -6.03 0.79
C ALA A 497 6.40 -4.98 1.70
N ASP A 498 6.36 -3.71 1.30
CA ASP A 498 6.87 -2.58 2.09
C ASP A 498 6.18 -2.50 3.46
N SER A 499 4.86 -2.73 3.51
CA SER A 499 4.11 -2.74 4.77
C SER A 499 4.55 -3.86 5.73
N PHE A 500 5.13 -4.94 5.19
CA PHE A 500 5.71 -6.05 5.96
C PHE A 500 7.23 -5.87 6.20
N GLY A 501 7.82 -4.77 5.76
CA GLY A 501 9.26 -4.53 5.83
C GLY A 501 10.07 -5.49 4.94
N VAL A 502 9.49 -5.94 3.83
CA VAL A 502 10.12 -6.85 2.87
C VAL A 502 10.40 -6.06 1.59
N PRO A 503 11.68 -5.94 1.14
CA PRO A 503 11.97 -5.37 -0.17
C PRO A 503 11.24 -6.15 -1.26
N VAL A 504 10.65 -5.47 -2.25
CA VAL A 504 9.91 -6.15 -3.34
C VAL A 504 10.74 -7.21 -4.07
N THR A 505 12.05 -7.00 -4.15
CA THR A 505 13.02 -7.91 -4.76
C THR A 505 13.12 -9.24 -4.01
N GLU A 506 12.77 -9.25 -2.72
CA GLU A 506 12.71 -10.43 -1.86
C GLU A 506 11.31 -11.03 -1.76
N PHE A 507 10.29 -10.39 -2.35
CA PHE A 507 8.89 -10.83 -2.27
C PHE A 507 8.77 -12.34 -2.56
N ALA A 508 9.31 -12.79 -3.69
CA ALA A 508 9.17 -14.17 -4.13
C ALA A 508 9.79 -15.15 -3.11
N GLU A 509 11.00 -14.86 -2.65
CA GLU A 509 11.71 -15.71 -1.68
C GLU A 509 11.00 -15.81 -0.33
N VAL A 510 10.32 -14.73 0.10
CA VAL A 510 9.51 -14.74 1.32
C VAL A 510 8.20 -15.49 1.09
N ALA A 511 7.51 -15.25 -0.02
CA ALA A 511 6.24 -15.92 -0.34
C ALA A 511 6.40 -17.44 -0.49
N PHE A 512 7.51 -17.94 -1.05
CA PHE A 512 7.76 -19.38 -1.19
C PHE A 512 8.04 -20.11 0.13
N LYS A 513 8.25 -19.40 1.25
CA LYS A 513 8.38 -20.01 2.59
C LYS A 513 7.04 -20.34 3.23
N ALA A 514 5.94 -19.87 2.66
CA ALA A 514 4.61 -20.12 3.18
C ALA A 514 4.24 -21.61 3.07
N GLU A 515 3.73 -22.19 4.15
CA GLU A 515 3.18 -23.55 4.17
C GLU A 515 1.67 -23.56 3.85
N LEU A 516 1.02 -22.40 3.96
CA LEU A 516 -0.39 -22.16 3.68
C LEU A 516 -0.56 -20.72 3.21
N ALA A 517 -1.69 -20.39 2.58
CA ALA A 517 -1.96 -19.04 2.12
C ALA A 517 -3.42 -18.63 2.41
N PRO A 518 -3.69 -17.40 2.87
CA PRO A 518 -5.05 -16.92 3.00
C PRO A 518 -5.71 -16.73 1.62
N LYS A 519 -7.02 -16.93 1.55
CA LYS A 519 -7.79 -16.79 0.31
C LYS A 519 -8.30 -15.36 0.16
N PHE A 520 -7.49 -14.50 -0.44
CA PHE A 520 -7.92 -13.14 -0.83
C PHE A 520 -9.12 -13.18 -1.79
N SER A 521 -10.05 -12.25 -1.57
CA SER A 521 -11.04 -11.83 -2.57
C SER A 521 -10.33 -11.17 -3.75
N TYR A 522 -10.90 -11.21 -4.96
CA TYR A 522 -10.35 -10.53 -6.13
C TYR A 522 -11.23 -9.34 -6.51
N GLY A 523 -10.69 -8.39 -7.27
CA GLY A 523 -11.33 -7.12 -7.59
C GLY A 523 -10.57 -5.96 -6.98
N CYS A 524 -11.28 -4.99 -6.38
CA CYS A 524 -10.70 -3.71 -5.94
C CYS A 524 -9.52 -3.88 -4.96
N ALA A 525 -8.45 -3.10 -5.16
CA ALA A 525 -7.29 -3.05 -4.26
C ALA A 525 -7.65 -2.67 -2.81
N VAL A 526 -8.72 -1.89 -2.61
CA VAL A 526 -9.22 -1.55 -1.27
C VAL A 526 -9.76 -2.78 -0.53
N PHE A 527 -10.45 -3.68 -1.24
CA PHE A 527 -10.92 -4.93 -0.66
C PHE A 527 -9.76 -5.89 -0.38
N LEU A 528 -8.77 -5.95 -1.27
CA LEU A 528 -7.53 -6.68 -1.01
C LEU A 528 -6.80 -6.17 0.23
N ASP A 529 -6.76 -4.85 0.43
CA ASP A 529 -6.15 -4.26 1.63
C ASP A 529 -6.97 -4.56 2.89
N THR A 530 -8.29 -4.58 2.78
CA THR A 530 -9.20 -4.98 3.86
C THR A 530 -9.00 -6.45 4.24
N ASP A 531 -8.90 -7.33 3.24
CA ASP A 531 -8.59 -8.75 3.43
C ASP A 531 -7.22 -8.92 4.09
N ARG A 532 -6.18 -8.19 3.64
CA ARG A 532 -4.85 -8.19 4.28
C ARG A 532 -4.97 -7.87 5.77
N VAL A 533 -5.68 -6.81 6.12
CA VAL A 533 -5.89 -6.40 7.51
C VAL A 533 -6.66 -7.47 8.30
N ASN A 534 -7.67 -8.11 7.69
CA ASN A 534 -8.42 -9.19 8.35
C ASN A 534 -7.58 -10.45 8.55
N PHE A 535 -6.82 -10.87 7.55
CA PHE A 535 -5.89 -12.00 7.67
C PHE A 535 -4.79 -11.71 8.67
N GLN A 536 -4.33 -10.47 8.79
CA GLN A 536 -3.41 -10.08 9.85
C GLN A 536 -4.05 -10.24 11.23
N LYS A 537 -5.32 -9.84 11.42
CA LYS A 537 -6.06 -10.06 12.68
C LYS A 537 -6.22 -11.55 12.98
N GLU A 538 -6.55 -12.35 11.96
CA GLU A 538 -6.59 -13.82 12.08
C GLU A 538 -5.21 -14.42 12.37
N GLY A 539 -4.16 -13.63 12.20
CA GLY A 539 -2.80 -13.98 12.50
C GLY A 539 -2.15 -14.77 11.37
N PHE A 540 -2.38 -14.46 10.09
CA PHE A 540 -1.50 -14.96 9.02
C PHE A 540 -0.11 -14.30 9.11
N SER A 541 0.92 -14.95 8.57
CA SER A 541 2.30 -14.43 8.59
C SER A 541 2.51 -13.59 7.34
N LYS A 542 3.59 -12.81 7.32
CA LYS A 542 3.94 -12.08 6.10
C LYS A 542 4.22 -13.03 4.93
N GLU A 543 4.86 -14.18 5.16
CA GLU A 543 5.11 -15.22 4.15
C GLU A 543 3.78 -15.71 3.56
N GLU A 544 2.84 -16.10 4.44
CA GLU A 544 1.51 -16.60 4.06
C GLU A 544 0.71 -15.52 3.32
N MET A 545 0.70 -14.27 3.81
CA MET A 545 0.00 -13.15 3.18
C MET A 545 0.57 -12.82 1.80
N LEU A 546 1.90 -12.79 1.64
CA LEU A 546 2.53 -12.55 0.34
C LEU A 546 2.24 -13.68 -0.66
N ALA A 547 2.19 -14.94 -0.20
CA ALA A 547 1.78 -16.08 -1.01
C ALA A 547 0.32 -15.95 -1.47
N GLY A 548 -0.60 -15.60 -0.56
CA GLY A 548 -2.02 -15.38 -0.89
C GLY A 548 -2.21 -14.22 -1.87
N LEU A 549 -1.44 -13.14 -1.72
CA LEU A 549 -1.48 -12.00 -2.63
C LEU A 549 -0.95 -12.37 -4.04
N ALA A 550 0.10 -13.19 -4.13
CA ALA A 550 0.55 -13.71 -5.42
C ALA A 550 -0.52 -14.59 -6.08
N GLN A 551 -1.21 -15.44 -5.31
CA GLN A 551 -2.28 -16.33 -5.82
C GLN A 551 -3.54 -15.59 -6.30
N VAL A 552 -3.82 -14.38 -5.79
CA VAL A 552 -4.97 -13.58 -6.24
C VAL A 552 -4.66 -12.70 -7.47
N LEU A 553 -3.38 -12.40 -7.71
CA LEU A 553 -2.92 -11.68 -8.91
C LEU A 553 -3.53 -12.22 -10.22
N PRO A 554 -3.42 -13.53 -10.56
CA PRO A 554 -4.01 -14.06 -11.78
C PRO A 554 -5.54 -13.92 -11.82
N LYS A 555 -6.23 -13.96 -10.69
CA LYS A 555 -7.69 -13.75 -10.64
C LYS A 555 -8.04 -12.31 -11.02
N ASN A 556 -7.28 -11.33 -10.54
CA ASN A 556 -7.43 -9.93 -10.95
C ASN A 556 -7.17 -9.76 -12.45
N VAL A 557 -6.09 -10.34 -12.97
CA VAL A 557 -5.75 -10.24 -14.39
C VAL A 557 -6.85 -10.88 -15.26
N TRP A 558 -7.17 -12.15 -15.02
CA TRP A 558 -7.99 -12.92 -15.96
C TRP A 558 -9.49 -12.78 -15.71
N GLN A 559 -9.93 -12.69 -14.45
CA GLN A 559 -11.37 -12.60 -14.12
C GLN A 559 -11.84 -11.15 -14.06
N TYR A 560 -11.05 -10.23 -13.49
CA TYR A 560 -11.48 -8.85 -13.29
C TYR A 560 -11.16 -7.94 -14.48
N VAL A 561 -9.94 -8.02 -15.04
CA VAL A 561 -9.52 -7.18 -16.18
C VAL A 561 -9.90 -7.79 -17.52
N VAL A 562 -9.56 -9.05 -17.76
CA VAL A 562 -9.81 -9.69 -19.07
C VAL A 562 -11.28 -10.03 -19.27
N GLN A 563 -11.95 -10.54 -18.23
CA GLN A 563 -13.38 -10.87 -18.20
C GLN A 563 -13.82 -11.82 -19.33
N ILE A 564 -12.96 -12.78 -19.68
CA ILE A 564 -13.30 -13.79 -20.70
C ILE A 564 -13.70 -15.10 -20.02
N PRO A 565 -14.92 -15.62 -20.27
CA PRO A 565 -15.43 -16.82 -19.59
C PRO A 565 -14.58 -18.08 -19.81
N ARG A 566 -13.93 -18.20 -20.98
CA ARG A 566 -13.14 -19.38 -21.35
C ARG A 566 -11.78 -18.96 -21.90
N MET A 567 -10.76 -18.99 -21.04
CA MET A 567 -9.38 -18.64 -21.42
C MET A 567 -8.83 -19.50 -22.56
N ALA A 568 -9.24 -20.77 -22.67
CA ALA A 568 -8.79 -21.65 -23.75
C ALA A 568 -9.19 -21.16 -25.15
N ALA A 569 -10.16 -20.24 -25.27
CA ALA A 569 -10.51 -19.61 -26.54
C ALA A 569 -9.49 -18.57 -27.00
N LEU A 570 -8.56 -18.17 -26.12
CA LEU A 570 -7.52 -17.18 -26.42
C LEU A 570 -6.32 -17.77 -27.14
N GLY A 571 -6.20 -19.10 -27.19
CA GLY A 571 -5.03 -19.81 -27.71
C GLY A 571 -4.29 -20.57 -26.61
N LYS A 572 -3.09 -21.06 -26.93
CA LYS A 572 -2.26 -21.89 -26.06
C LYS A 572 -0.91 -21.28 -25.72
N LYS A 573 -0.42 -20.32 -26.51
CA LYS A 573 0.90 -19.72 -26.33
C LYS A 573 0.83 -18.35 -25.66
N PHE A 574 1.19 -18.33 -24.39
CA PHE A 574 1.14 -17.14 -23.52
C PHE A 574 2.55 -16.62 -23.28
N VAL A 575 2.75 -15.31 -23.43
CA VAL A 575 3.99 -14.62 -23.05
C VAL A 575 3.69 -13.68 -21.89
N LEU A 576 4.34 -13.91 -20.75
CA LEU A 576 4.32 -13.05 -19.59
C LEU A 576 5.46 -12.04 -19.69
N GLN A 577 5.14 -10.76 -19.55
CA GLN A 577 6.14 -9.69 -19.52
C GLN A 577 5.76 -8.55 -18.55
N GLY A 578 6.59 -7.52 -18.47
CA GLY A 578 6.48 -6.42 -17.51
C GLY A 578 7.36 -6.61 -16.28
N GLY A 579 7.61 -5.52 -15.55
CA GLY A 579 8.48 -5.54 -14.36
C GLY A 579 7.99 -6.47 -13.25
N THR A 580 6.68 -6.75 -13.18
CA THR A 580 6.13 -7.66 -12.18
C THR A 580 6.64 -9.10 -12.34
N GLN A 581 7.03 -9.52 -13.55
CA GLN A 581 7.46 -10.91 -13.78
C GLN A 581 8.88 -11.21 -13.28
N TYR A 582 9.62 -10.20 -12.78
CA TYR A 582 10.81 -10.48 -11.96
C TYR A 582 10.45 -11.18 -10.64
N ASN A 583 9.21 -11.04 -10.17
CA ASN A 583 8.72 -11.72 -8.99
C ASN A 583 8.24 -13.14 -9.36
N LEU A 584 9.08 -14.15 -9.08
CA LEU A 584 8.77 -15.54 -9.41
C LEU A 584 7.53 -16.10 -8.69
N ALA A 585 7.10 -15.53 -7.55
CA ALA A 585 5.84 -15.93 -6.92
C ALA A 585 4.63 -15.49 -7.76
N ALA A 586 4.68 -14.28 -8.33
CA ALA A 586 3.67 -13.80 -9.28
C ALA A 586 3.64 -14.65 -10.55
N VAL A 587 4.82 -15.00 -11.08
CA VAL A 587 4.94 -15.91 -12.25
C VAL A 587 4.38 -17.29 -11.93
N LYS A 588 4.70 -17.88 -10.77
CA LYS A 588 4.18 -19.20 -10.36
C LYS A 588 2.66 -19.21 -10.36
N ALA A 589 2.06 -18.24 -9.68
CA ALA A 589 0.62 -18.11 -9.60
C ALA A 589 -0.03 -17.93 -10.98
N GLN A 590 0.57 -17.12 -11.87
CA GLN A 590 0.09 -16.95 -13.24
C GLN A 590 0.18 -18.24 -14.06
N VAL A 591 1.33 -18.91 -14.03
CA VAL A 591 1.58 -20.17 -14.76
C VAL A 591 0.59 -21.24 -14.31
N ASP A 592 0.44 -21.45 -13.01
CA ASP A 592 -0.49 -22.45 -12.46
C ASP A 592 -1.93 -22.14 -12.89
N TYR A 593 -2.35 -20.87 -12.74
CA TYR A 593 -3.70 -20.44 -13.06
C TYR A 593 -4.04 -20.61 -14.55
N ILE A 594 -3.10 -20.29 -15.44
CA ILE A 594 -3.25 -20.47 -16.90
C ILE A 594 -3.30 -21.96 -17.24
N LYS A 595 -2.35 -22.76 -16.74
CA LYS A 595 -2.28 -24.20 -17.04
C LYS A 595 -3.49 -24.98 -16.52
N GLU A 596 -4.05 -24.59 -15.38
CA GLU A 596 -5.29 -25.16 -14.84
C GLU A 596 -6.49 -24.93 -15.78
N ARG A 597 -6.54 -23.76 -16.47
CA ARG A 597 -7.69 -23.32 -17.28
C ARG A 597 -7.52 -23.54 -18.78
N VAL A 598 -6.30 -23.76 -19.24
CA VAL A 598 -5.96 -23.94 -20.65
C VAL A 598 -5.11 -25.20 -20.80
N PRO A 599 -5.76 -26.36 -21.05
CA PRO A 599 -5.05 -27.61 -21.26
C PRO A 599 -4.05 -27.53 -22.42
N GLY A 600 -2.79 -27.87 -22.13
CA GLY A 600 -1.69 -27.78 -23.10
C GLY A 600 -1.18 -26.36 -23.34
N ALA A 601 -1.39 -25.42 -22.41
CA ALA A 601 -0.81 -24.09 -22.50
C ALA A 601 0.73 -24.12 -22.40
N GLU A 602 1.35 -23.38 -23.30
CA GLU A 602 2.76 -23.04 -23.32
C GLU A 602 2.90 -21.63 -22.77
N VAL A 603 3.50 -21.50 -21.59
CA VAL A 603 3.68 -20.21 -20.92
C VAL A 603 5.16 -19.86 -20.93
N TYR A 604 5.49 -18.70 -21.48
CA TYR A 604 6.85 -18.17 -21.55
C TYR A 604 6.96 -16.90 -20.71
N VAL A 605 8.13 -16.66 -20.14
CA VAL A 605 8.48 -15.37 -19.53
C VAL A 605 9.49 -14.68 -20.44
N HIS A 606 9.24 -13.42 -20.78
CA HIS A 606 10.13 -12.66 -21.66
C HIS A 606 11.53 -12.52 -21.02
N PRO A 607 12.64 -12.83 -21.72
CA PRO A 607 13.99 -12.81 -21.13
C PRO A 607 14.44 -11.40 -20.72
N HIS A 608 13.77 -10.37 -21.24
CA HIS A 608 13.95 -8.96 -20.90
C HIS A 608 12.61 -8.37 -20.46
N THR A 609 11.96 -9.01 -19.48
CA THR A 609 10.58 -8.72 -19.10
C THR A 609 10.34 -7.25 -18.73
N GLY A 610 11.30 -6.59 -18.07
CA GLY A 610 11.19 -5.19 -17.68
C GLY A 610 11.40 -4.20 -18.82
N GLU A 611 12.11 -4.60 -19.87
CA GLU A 611 12.53 -3.73 -20.97
C GLU A 611 11.82 -4.01 -22.30
N ALA A 612 10.82 -4.90 -22.31
CA ALA A 612 10.14 -5.31 -23.54
C ALA A 612 9.56 -4.14 -24.35
N GLY A 613 8.97 -3.13 -23.69
CA GLY A 613 8.51 -1.91 -24.37
C GLY A 613 9.65 -1.16 -25.05
N ALA A 614 10.76 -0.93 -24.34
CA ALA A 614 11.94 -0.26 -24.87
C ALA A 614 12.54 -1.03 -26.06
N ILE A 615 12.57 -2.37 -26.00
CA ILE A 615 13.01 -3.22 -27.10
C ILE A 615 12.10 -3.05 -28.32
N GLY A 616 10.78 -3.07 -28.13
CA GLY A 616 9.83 -2.81 -29.21
C GLY A 616 10.06 -1.47 -29.90
N ALA A 617 10.26 -0.40 -29.11
CA ALA A 617 10.57 0.92 -29.62
C ALA A 617 11.89 0.96 -30.40
N ALA A 618 12.93 0.27 -29.92
CA ALA A 618 14.21 0.15 -30.63
C ALA A 618 14.08 -0.59 -31.96
N MET A 619 13.31 -1.68 -32.00
CA MET A 619 13.09 -2.46 -33.23
C MET A 619 12.32 -1.66 -34.28
N GLU A 620 11.30 -0.91 -33.88
CA GLU A 620 10.57 -0.03 -34.80
C GLU A 620 11.47 1.13 -35.29
N THR A 621 12.28 1.70 -34.40
CA THR A 621 13.27 2.71 -34.76
C THR A 621 14.22 2.20 -35.81
N LEU A 622 14.82 1.02 -35.58
CA LEU A 622 15.73 0.38 -36.52
C LEU A 622 15.09 0.22 -37.91
N ARG A 623 13.83 -0.22 -37.96
CA ARG A 623 13.06 -0.37 -39.21
C ARG A 623 12.83 0.97 -39.90
N VAL A 624 12.43 2.00 -39.16
CA VAL A 624 12.12 3.33 -39.70
C VAL A 624 13.38 4.04 -40.19
N VAL A 625 14.46 4.06 -39.41
CA VAL A 625 15.70 4.75 -39.81
C VAL A 625 16.41 4.04 -40.96
N LYS A 626 16.40 2.71 -41.02
CA LYS A 626 16.93 1.96 -42.19
C LYS A 626 16.13 2.27 -43.47
N ARG A 627 14.82 2.43 -43.35
CA ARG A 627 13.94 2.76 -44.48
C ARG A 627 14.10 4.21 -44.94
N LYS A 628 14.19 5.15 -44.00
CA LYS A 628 14.33 6.60 -44.29
C LYS A 628 15.76 6.97 -44.70
N GLY A 629 16.77 6.23 -44.22
CA GLY A 629 18.18 6.53 -44.43
C GLY A 629 18.74 7.68 -43.59
N MET A 630 17.94 8.27 -42.71
CA MET A 630 18.32 9.37 -41.81
C MET A 630 17.51 9.34 -40.51
N SER A 631 18.03 10.00 -39.47
CA SER A 631 17.36 10.19 -38.18
C SER A 631 17.07 11.67 -37.92
N THR A 632 16.00 11.94 -37.17
CA THR A 632 15.62 13.27 -36.67
C THR A 632 16.13 13.54 -35.26
N PHE A 633 16.69 12.53 -34.58
CA PHE A 633 17.20 12.64 -33.22
C PHE A 633 18.28 13.73 -33.13
N ILE A 634 18.19 14.59 -32.12
CA ILE A 634 19.10 15.75 -31.95
C ILE A 634 20.55 15.37 -31.60
N GLY A 635 20.80 14.10 -31.31
CA GLY A 635 22.10 13.58 -30.90
C GLY A 635 22.24 13.43 -29.39
N LEU A 636 23.17 12.56 -28.99
CA LEU A 636 23.35 12.17 -27.59
C LEU A 636 23.84 13.33 -26.72
N ASP A 637 24.82 14.09 -27.20
CA ASP A 637 25.43 15.22 -26.47
C ASP A 637 24.46 16.38 -26.21
N GLN A 638 23.48 16.59 -27.09
CA GLN A 638 22.44 17.61 -26.88
C GLN A 638 21.32 17.13 -25.94
N SER A 639 21.16 15.80 -25.81
CA SER A 639 20.09 15.19 -25.02
C SER A 639 20.44 15.06 -23.53
N ILE A 640 21.72 14.87 -23.20
CA ILE A 640 22.28 14.81 -21.84
C ILE A 640 22.51 16.23 -21.33
#